data_AF-A0A244E1C9-F1
#
_entry.id   AF-A0A244E1C9-F1
#
_cell.length_a   1.000
_cell.length_b   1.000
_cell.length_c   1.000
_cell.angle_alpha   90.00
_cell.angle_beta   90.00
_cell.angle_gamma   90.00
#
_symmetry.space_group_name_H-M   'P 1'
#
loop_
_entity.id
_entity.type
_entity.pdbx_description
1 polymer ?
#
loop_
_entity_poly.entity_id
_entity_poly.type
_entity_poly.pdbx_seq_one_letter_code
_entity_poly.pdbx_strand_id
1 'polypeptide(L)'
;MIPRRCSAATLAPLAVVLILAACSRGPQPGEVLDEARRAGRDGASFPHATEDYFRDMDGGIALTPEEVRGRNMWLVWSGGNDRFWSKMTDYTFGAFDLLKVVSTHPSLGYSRANRWSYFGLVNEPCFEAATGPDKNRRGLWLDARSKDCGPDPFENESKYPGVKIGSRGQSLGDGSTQPVGSFYGWGTGIAGLRLFPNPDFDAKAAKEWDAERYYTDPGYYNRKDLVRPFRVGMSCGFCHIGPSPVKPPADPNNPKFENLSSSVGAQYMWVDRLFIYNANKPEGRTNYMYQLAHTYRPGSMDTSLVSTDSINNPRTMNAVYEFGGRLEMAKRIGQEKLAGGELNNKQFNDFVTSGPLLEFFTKPDAVRTPHVLKDGADSVGLLGALNRVYLNIGLFSEEWLLHFNPVVGGKTITPIPIATAQKNSGYWQATEAGTPDTALFFLKAARPDRLQDAPGGSAHLGADAATLERGRSAFADTCARCHSSKGPPPPPALELTAAKCAGPGYVDCFKRYWKWTQTDEYKAQMRAIVQAPDFLQGNYLSTDARIPVTLLRTNICSPLATNALAGNIWNDFSSQTYKSLPSVGTVTLRDPFTGEPRPYAMPAGGRGYTRVPSLIGAWSTAPFLLNNTVGPFDIDPSVDARVRSFQGSIEQMLWPERRERDPMLGEKIGGLIDRTTERSTVTVPTGFVPEALQPLQGTLHRWLPWLVEQDGDIVLGPIPKGVPVALLANLKLRAEGDTLHEKATHVRDVGKLLVELRQALKSAPAGADDDQLRSHFARLREPMMQLSKCPDFVVNRGHYFGTAEFNRQDGLSEDERAFGREPELSDEDKRALIAFLKTF
;
A
#
# COMPACT_ATOMS: atom_id res chain seq x y z
N MET A 1 33.61 36.71 37.43
CA MET A 1 34.60 35.72 36.95
C MET A 1 34.25 35.33 35.52
N ILE A 2 35.21 35.49 34.62
CA ILE A 2 35.09 35.43 33.15
C ILE A 2 34.75 34.01 32.68
N PRO A 3 33.80 33.81 31.73
CA PRO A 3 33.49 32.49 31.19
C PRO A 3 34.59 32.02 30.24
N ARG A 4 35.01 30.76 30.39
CA ARG A 4 36.01 30.11 29.55
C ARG A 4 35.52 30.04 28.10
N ARG A 5 36.26 30.68 27.20
CA ARG A 5 36.14 30.56 25.75
C ARG A 5 36.29 29.09 25.36
N CYS A 6 35.26 28.50 24.73
CA CYS A 6 35.44 27.31 23.91
C CYS A 6 36.31 27.71 22.71
N SER A 7 37.53 27.20 22.67
CA SER A 7 38.50 27.47 21.62
C SER A 7 38.01 26.95 20.27
N ALA A 8 38.13 27.77 19.23
CA ALA A 8 37.82 27.45 17.83
C ALA A 8 38.65 26.29 17.22
N ALA A 9 39.50 25.62 18.01
CA ALA A 9 40.37 24.54 17.58
C ALA A 9 39.69 23.15 17.50
N THR A 10 38.51 22.97 18.12
CA THR A 10 37.76 21.69 18.07
C THR A 10 36.80 21.55 16.89
N LEU A 11 36.57 22.61 16.11
CA LEU A 11 35.68 22.59 14.93
C LEU A 11 36.43 22.38 13.60
N ALA A 12 37.74 22.63 13.56
CA ALA A 12 38.56 22.47 12.36
C ALA A 12 38.66 21.01 11.86
N PRO A 13 38.86 19.97 12.69
CA PRO A 13 38.89 18.59 12.18
C PRO A 13 37.51 18.10 11.75
N LEU A 14 36.42 18.60 12.36
CA LEU A 14 35.05 18.27 11.95
C LEU A 14 34.71 18.87 10.57
N ALA A 15 35.17 20.10 10.30
CA ALA A 15 35.04 20.75 9.00
C ALA A 15 35.88 20.05 7.92
N VAL A 16 37.09 19.59 8.24
CA VAL A 16 37.95 18.84 7.29
C VAL A 16 37.39 17.45 6.99
N VAL A 17 36.77 16.76 7.95
CA VAL A 17 36.05 15.49 7.72
C VAL A 17 34.79 15.70 6.89
N LEU A 18 34.04 16.80 7.10
CA LEU A 18 32.90 17.18 6.25
C LEU A 18 33.32 17.54 4.81
N ILE A 19 34.50 18.14 4.63
CA ILE A 19 35.05 18.48 3.31
C ILE A 19 35.60 17.23 2.59
N LEU A 20 36.25 16.30 3.30
CA LEU A 20 36.72 15.04 2.71
C LEU A 20 35.56 14.07 2.38
N ALA A 21 34.48 14.09 3.17
CA ALA A 21 33.23 13.39 2.83
C ALA A 21 32.51 14.00 1.62
N ALA A 22 32.79 15.26 1.26
CA ALA A 22 32.28 15.91 0.06
C ALA A 22 33.05 15.54 -1.23
N CYS A 23 34.17 14.80 -1.13
CA CYS A 23 35.04 14.46 -2.26
C CYS A 23 34.78 13.08 -2.90
N SER A 24 33.94 12.21 -2.32
CA SER A 24 33.39 11.06 -3.04
C SER A 24 31.97 11.39 -3.48
N ARG A 25 31.78 11.76 -4.75
CA ARG A 25 30.43 11.93 -5.29
C ARG A 25 29.76 10.56 -5.30
N GLY A 26 28.87 10.32 -4.34
CA GLY A 26 28.00 9.15 -4.34
C GLY A 26 27.13 9.10 -5.60
N PRO A 27 26.41 7.99 -5.84
CA PRO A 27 25.57 7.83 -7.03
C PRO A 27 24.59 9.00 -7.18
N GLN A 28 24.48 9.56 -8.37
CA GLN A 28 23.55 10.66 -8.68
C GLN A 28 22.30 10.13 -9.39
N PRO A 29 21.11 10.68 -9.09
CA PRO A 29 19.90 10.39 -9.86
C PRO A 29 20.12 10.60 -11.36
N GLY A 30 19.63 9.68 -12.18
CA GLY A 30 19.74 9.71 -13.64
C GLY A 30 20.98 9.01 -14.22
N GLU A 31 21.97 8.70 -13.37
CA GLU A 31 23.28 8.20 -13.82
C GLU A 31 23.50 6.70 -13.52
N VAL A 32 22.70 6.09 -12.64
CA VAL A 32 22.88 4.70 -12.25
C VAL A 32 22.21 3.73 -13.19
N LEU A 33 22.85 2.57 -13.38
CA LEU A 33 22.33 1.42 -14.11
C LEU A 33 21.82 0.37 -13.13
N ASP A 34 20.75 -0.34 -13.49
CA ASP A 34 20.32 -1.52 -12.74
C ASP A 34 21.34 -2.68 -12.84
N GLU A 35 21.21 -3.68 -11.97
CA GLU A 35 22.09 -4.86 -12.00
C GLU A 35 22.11 -5.57 -13.37
N ALA A 36 21.00 -5.60 -14.11
CA ALA A 36 20.95 -6.16 -15.45
C ALA A 36 21.84 -5.40 -16.45
N ARG A 37 21.69 -4.08 -16.52
CA ARG A 37 22.46 -3.21 -17.42
C ARG A 37 23.94 -3.20 -17.07
N ARG A 38 24.28 -3.25 -15.79
CA ARG A 38 25.68 -3.42 -15.33
C ARG A 38 26.31 -4.73 -15.79
N ALA A 39 25.50 -5.78 -15.96
CA ALA A 39 25.91 -7.06 -16.51
C ALA A 39 25.81 -7.12 -18.05
N GLY A 40 25.57 -6.00 -18.73
CA GLY A 40 25.46 -5.94 -20.19
C GLY A 40 24.16 -6.50 -20.76
N ARG A 41 23.11 -6.61 -19.95
CA ARG A 41 21.80 -7.15 -20.35
C ARG A 41 20.76 -6.04 -20.50
N ASP A 42 19.94 -6.13 -21.54
CA ASP A 42 18.81 -5.24 -21.81
C ASP A 42 17.48 -5.98 -21.68
N GLY A 43 16.37 -5.27 -21.90
CA GLY A 43 15.02 -5.85 -21.78
C GLY A 43 14.77 -7.05 -22.70
N ALA A 44 15.37 -7.10 -23.89
CA ALA A 44 15.19 -8.21 -24.82
C ALA A 44 15.80 -9.52 -24.29
N SER A 45 16.76 -9.44 -23.37
CA SER A 45 17.37 -10.60 -22.72
C SER A 45 16.50 -11.24 -21.61
N PHE A 46 15.31 -10.69 -21.33
CA PHE A 46 14.38 -11.19 -20.31
C PHE A 46 13.02 -11.56 -20.93
N PRO A 47 12.94 -12.64 -21.73
CA PRO A 47 11.67 -13.08 -22.31
C PRO A 47 10.70 -13.55 -21.23
N HIS A 48 9.44 -13.11 -21.31
CA HIS A 48 8.41 -13.52 -20.35
C HIS A 48 8.06 -15.00 -20.49
N ALA A 49 7.84 -15.66 -19.34
CA ALA A 49 7.65 -17.09 -19.27
C ALA A 49 6.36 -17.57 -19.96
N THR A 50 6.46 -18.67 -20.71
CA THR A 50 5.39 -19.18 -21.58
C THR A 50 4.68 -20.40 -21.01
N GLU A 51 5.15 -20.91 -19.88
CA GLU A 51 4.64 -22.11 -19.24
C GLU A 51 3.30 -21.83 -18.58
N ASP A 52 2.30 -22.62 -18.93
CA ASP A 52 0.96 -22.59 -18.34
C ASP A 52 0.95 -23.35 -17.00
N TYR A 53 1.74 -22.85 -16.04
CA TYR A 53 1.95 -23.44 -14.71
C TYR A 53 0.76 -23.20 -13.79
N PHE A 54 0.22 -21.99 -13.79
CA PHE A 54 -0.90 -21.58 -12.95
C PHE A 54 -2.29 -21.87 -13.56
N ARG A 55 -2.38 -22.82 -14.49
CA ARG A 55 -3.57 -23.07 -15.33
C ARG A 55 -4.87 -23.24 -14.54
N ASP A 56 -4.78 -23.79 -13.34
CA ASP A 56 -5.95 -24.11 -12.50
C ASP A 56 -6.45 -22.90 -11.70
N MET A 57 -5.63 -21.84 -11.54
CA MET A 57 -6.04 -20.60 -10.86
C MET A 57 -7.16 -19.88 -11.64
N ASP A 58 -7.82 -18.93 -10.98
CA ASP A 58 -8.80 -18.04 -11.61
C ASP A 58 -9.97 -18.80 -12.27
N GLY A 59 -10.34 -19.94 -11.67
CA GLY A 59 -11.41 -20.80 -12.16
C GLY A 59 -11.02 -21.70 -13.34
N GLY A 60 -9.72 -21.87 -13.62
CA GLY A 60 -9.26 -22.76 -14.69
C GLY A 60 -9.54 -22.21 -16.09
N ILE A 61 -9.61 -20.89 -16.24
CA ILE A 61 -9.92 -20.26 -17.53
C ILE A 61 -8.85 -20.60 -18.57
N ALA A 62 -9.26 -21.08 -19.74
CA ALA A 62 -8.35 -21.36 -20.84
C ALA A 62 -7.72 -20.05 -21.34
N LEU A 63 -6.39 -19.92 -21.32
CA LEU A 63 -5.67 -18.71 -21.73
C LEU A 63 -4.97 -18.88 -23.08
N THR A 64 -4.84 -17.80 -23.85
CA THR A 64 -3.94 -17.75 -25.01
C THR A 64 -2.47 -17.68 -24.56
N PRO A 65 -1.48 -17.94 -25.44
CA PRO A 65 -0.07 -17.79 -25.08
C PRO A 65 0.30 -16.41 -24.52
N GLU A 66 -0.29 -15.33 -25.06
CA GLU A 66 -0.13 -13.95 -24.59
C GLU A 66 -0.68 -13.80 -23.17
N GLU A 67 -1.90 -14.27 -22.94
CA GLU A 67 -2.55 -14.19 -21.63
C GLU A 67 -1.80 -15.03 -20.58
N VAL A 68 -1.20 -16.17 -20.96
CA VAL A 68 -0.33 -16.98 -20.08
C VAL A 68 0.93 -16.19 -19.68
N ARG A 69 1.59 -15.52 -20.63
CA ARG A 69 2.75 -14.66 -20.33
C ARG A 69 2.35 -13.53 -19.38
N GLY A 70 1.20 -12.89 -19.63
CA GLY A 70 0.65 -11.85 -18.76
C GLY A 70 0.40 -12.33 -17.33
N ARG A 71 -0.23 -13.51 -17.17
CA ARG A 71 -0.42 -14.12 -15.85
C ARG A 71 0.91 -14.42 -15.16
N ASN A 72 1.87 -15.00 -15.88
CA ASN A 72 3.18 -15.30 -15.31
C ASN A 72 3.95 -14.03 -14.90
N MET A 73 3.85 -12.96 -15.69
CA MET A 73 4.40 -11.65 -15.35
C MET A 73 3.74 -11.06 -14.11
N TRP A 74 2.43 -11.22 -13.94
CA TRP A 74 1.75 -10.78 -12.73
C TRP A 74 2.15 -11.57 -11.48
N LEU A 75 2.27 -12.89 -11.60
CA LEU A 75 2.40 -13.81 -10.46
C LEU A 75 3.85 -14.12 -10.04
N VAL A 76 4.85 -13.92 -10.90
CA VAL A 76 6.24 -14.38 -10.62
C VAL A 76 7.32 -13.38 -10.99
N TRP A 77 7.07 -12.43 -11.90
CA TRP A 77 8.09 -11.45 -12.29
C TRP A 77 8.41 -10.46 -11.15
N SER A 78 9.66 -10.49 -10.68
CA SER A 78 10.16 -9.59 -9.63
C SER A 78 10.94 -8.38 -10.17
N GLY A 79 11.41 -8.44 -11.42
CA GLY A 79 12.16 -7.36 -12.05
C GLY A 79 13.41 -6.92 -11.28
N GLY A 80 14.11 -7.86 -10.65
CA GLY A 80 15.34 -7.58 -9.87
C GLY A 80 15.11 -6.83 -8.56
N ASN A 81 13.87 -6.78 -8.05
CA ASN A 81 13.57 -6.08 -6.80
C ASN A 81 14.05 -6.81 -5.53
N ASP A 82 14.67 -7.99 -5.65
CA ASP A 82 15.30 -8.69 -4.52
C ASP A 82 16.38 -7.84 -3.86
N ARG A 83 17.06 -6.97 -4.64
CA ARG A 83 17.95 -5.94 -4.12
C ARG A 83 17.23 -4.97 -3.17
N PHE A 84 16.06 -4.47 -3.57
CA PHE A 84 15.29 -3.51 -2.78
C PHE A 84 14.91 -4.10 -1.43
N TRP A 85 14.28 -5.27 -1.44
CA TRP A 85 13.82 -5.92 -0.22
C TRP A 85 14.95 -6.35 0.69
N SER A 86 16.12 -6.71 0.14
CA SER A 86 17.33 -6.92 0.94
C SER A 86 17.84 -5.63 1.60
N LYS A 87 17.71 -4.47 0.95
CA LYS A 87 18.12 -3.17 1.52
C LYS A 87 17.13 -2.63 2.54
N MET A 88 15.86 -3.00 2.44
CA MET A 88 14.86 -2.63 3.45
C MET A 88 15.20 -3.15 4.84
N THR A 89 15.92 -4.27 4.95
CA THR A 89 16.46 -4.71 6.25
C THR A 89 17.42 -3.69 6.86
N ASP A 90 18.25 -3.03 6.06
CA ASP A 90 19.16 -2.00 6.56
C ASP A 90 18.38 -0.74 6.98
N TYR A 91 17.41 -0.31 6.17
CA TYR A 91 16.62 0.89 6.43
C TYR A 91 15.64 0.77 7.61
N THR A 92 15.32 -0.47 8.00
CA THR A 92 14.47 -0.78 9.17
C THR A 92 15.29 -1.32 10.34
N PHE A 93 16.61 -1.21 10.26
CA PHE A 93 17.54 -1.63 11.30
C PHE A 93 17.38 -3.09 11.76
N GLY A 94 17.15 -3.99 10.82
CA GLY A 94 16.97 -5.42 11.09
C GLY A 94 15.53 -5.83 11.42
N ALA A 95 14.60 -4.89 11.58
CA ALA A 95 13.22 -5.21 11.96
C ALA A 95 12.44 -5.90 10.82
N PHE A 96 12.66 -5.47 9.57
CA PHE A 96 12.15 -6.13 8.37
C PHE A 96 13.17 -7.12 7.80
N ASP A 97 12.84 -8.40 7.66
CA ASP A 97 13.72 -9.38 7.03
C ASP A 97 12.90 -10.47 6.30
N LEU A 98 12.74 -10.34 4.98
CA LEU A 98 12.00 -11.33 4.19
C LEU A 98 12.62 -12.72 4.21
N LEU A 99 13.95 -12.84 4.39
CA LEU A 99 14.61 -14.14 4.43
C LEU A 99 14.25 -14.90 5.73
N LYS A 100 13.95 -14.17 6.82
CA LYS A 100 13.30 -14.76 8.00
C LYS A 100 11.83 -15.09 7.74
N VAL A 101 11.07 -14.20 7.08
CA VAL A 101 9.64 -14.42 6.79
C VAL A 101 9.39 -15.70 5.96
N VAL A 102 10.24 -15.99 4.98
CA VAL A 102 10.12 -17.22 4.16
C VAL A 102 10.63 -18.48 4.88
N SER A 103 11.26 -18.33 6.04
CA SER A 103 11.83 -19.44 6.80
C SER A 103 10.76 -20.17 7.64
N THR A 104 11.08 -21.40 8.01
CA THR A 104 10.36 -22.24 8.97
C THR A 104 11.26 -22.62 10.16
N HIS A 105 12.29 -21.82 10.44
CA HIS A 105 13.16 -22.03 11.59
C HIS A 105 12.36 -22.02 12.91
N PRO A 106 12.53 -23.01 13.82
CA PRO A 106 11.74 -23.11 15.04
C PRO A 106 11.75 -21.88 15.95
N SER A 107 12.85 -21.10 15.98
CA SER A 107 12.98 -19.90 16.82
C SER A 107 12.08 -18.72 16.40
N LEU A 108 11.51 -18.77 15.19
CA LEU A 108 10.68 -17.71 14.64
C LEU A 108 9.22 -17.81 15.09
N GLY A 109 8.76 -18.98 15.55
CA GLY A 109 7.41 -19.19 16.06
C GLY A 109 6.32 -19.30 14.98
N TYR A 110 6.71 -19.39 13.72
CA TYR A 110 5.83 -19.71 12.60
C TYR A 110 6.53 -20.67 11.63
N SER A 111 5.72 -21.37 10.84
CA SER A 111 6.16 -22.30 9.80
C SER A 111 5.12 -22.32 8.69
N ARG A 112 5.37 -23.09 7.63
CA ARG A 112 4.37 -23.37 6.60
C ARG A 112 3.01 -23.81 7.17
N ALA A 113 2.99 -24.55 8.29
CA ALA A 113 1.78 -25.13 8.88
C ALA A 113 0.84 -24.12 9.56
N ASN A 114 1.31 -22.91 9.89
CA ASN A 114 0.50 -21.89 10.54
C ASN A 114 0.68 -20.49 9.93
N ARG A 115 1.42 -20.38 8.83
CA ARG A 115 1.72 -19.12 8.12
C ARG A 115 0.46 -18.39 7.69
N TRP A 116 -0.61 -19.11 7.34
CA TRP A 116 -1.91 -18.51 7.04
C TRP A 116 -2.48 -17.79 8.26
N SER A 117 -2.62 -18.49 9.39
CA SER A 117 -3.17 -17.87 10.62
C SER A 117 -2.28 -16.78 11.20
N TYR A 118 -0.97 -16.90 11.03
CA TYR A 118 -0.01 -15.95 11.58
C TYR A 118 0.20 -14.74 10.68
N PHE A 119 0.34 -14.87 9.36
CA PHE A 119 0.60 -13.73 8.48
C PHE A 119 -0.50 -13.45 7.46
N GLY A 120 -1.40 -14.39 7.21
CA GLY A 120 -2.32 -14.34 6.07
C GLY A 120 -1.63 -14.57 4.72
N LEU A 121 -0.43 -15.16 4.72
CA LEU A 121 0.30 -15.47 3.49
C LEU A 121 -0.17 -16.79 2.89
N VAL A 122 -0.26 -16.80 1.56
CA VAL A 122 -0.64 -17.98 0.77
C VAL A 122 0.58 -18.87 0.55
N ASN A 123 0.51 -20.11 1.06
CA ASN A 123 1.51 -21.11 0.73
C ASN A 123 1.36 -21.53 -0.74
N GLU A 124 2.47 -21.61 -1.46
CA GLU A 124 2.47 -22.13 -2.82
C GLU A 124 2.18 -23.65 -2.78
N PRO A 125 1.25 -24.16 -3.61
CA PRO A 125 1.10 -25.60 -3.82
C PRO A 125 2.44 -26.23 -4.26
N CYS A 126 2.60 -27.54 -4.06
CA CYS A 126 3.84 -28.28 -4.38
C CYS A 126 5.07 -28.00 -3.50
N PHE A 127 4.91 -27.34 -2.35
CA PHE A 127 5.99 -27.17 -1.37
C PHE A 127 5.67 -27.82 -0.02
N GLU A 128 6.70 -28.33 0.63
CA GLU A 128 6.67 -28.93 1.97
C GLU A 128 7.55 -28.12 2.92
N ALA A 129 7.20 -28.13 4.21
CA ALA A 129 8.00 -27.44 5.22
C ALA A 129 9.40 -28.07 5.33
N ALA A 130 10.42 -27.23 5.54
CA ALA A 130 11.76 -27.72 5.86
C ALA A 130 11.74 -28.56 7.15
N THR A 131 12.34 -29.74 7.12
CA THR A 131 12.51 -30.59 8.31
C THR A 131 13.82 -30.34 9.05
N GLY A 132 14.65 -29.42 8.55
CA GLY A 132 15.99 -29.13 9.06
C GLY A 132 16.73 -28.10 8.19
N PRO A 133 17.97 -27.74 8.58
CA PRO A 133 18.81 -26.85 7.79
C PRO A 133 19.24 -27.52 6.47
N ASP A 134 19.08 -26.83 5.34
CA ASP A 134 19.50 -27.35 4.03
C ASP A 134 20.90 -26.85 3.65
N LYS A 135 21.84 -27.78 3.44
CA LYS A 135 23.23 -27.48 3.02
C LYS A 135 23.29 -26.75 1.68
N ASN A 136 22.42 -27.10 0.73
CA ASN A 136 22.32 -26.44 -0.57
C ASN A 136 21.75 -25.01 -0.46
N ARG A 137 21.06 -24.73 0.65
CA ARG A 137 20.57 -23.41 1.03
C ARG A 137 21.35 -22.82 2.20
N ARG A 138 22.64 -23.16 2.34
CA ARG A 138 23.56 -22.56 3.31
C ARG A 138 23.11 -22.67 4.76
N GLY A 139 22.45 -23.77 5.11
CA GLY A 139 21.95 -24.05 6.46
C GLY A 139 20.65 -23.33 6.81
N LEU A 140 20.00 -22.65 5.86
CA LEU A 140 18.69 -22.04 6.07
C LEU A 140 17.57 -23.10 6.12
N TRP A 141 16.48 -22.74 6.78
CA TRP A 141 15.28 -23.57 6.92
C TRP A 141 14.19 -23.07 5.97
N LEU A 142 14.31 -23.38 4.68
CA LEU A 142 13.40 -22.93 3.63
C LEU A 142 12.51 -24.08 3.15
N ASP A 143 11.24 -23.78 2.88
CA ASP A 143 10.30 -24.76 2.32
C ASP A 143 10.89 -25.35 1.01
N ALA A 144 10.73 -26.65 0.84
CA ALA A 144 11.30 -27.39 -0.28
C ALA A 144 10.20 -27.87 -1.21
N ARG A 145 10.48 -27.90 -2.52
CA ARG A 145 9.54 -28.44 -3.49
C ARG A 145 9.32 -29.94 -3.24
N SER A 146 8.06 -30.36 -3.21
CA SER A 146 7.68 -31.76 -3.03
C SER A 146 8.20 -32.62 -4.17
N LYS A 147 8.63 -33.85 -3.84
CA LYS A 147 9.13 -34.83 -4.81
C LYS A 147 8.03 -35.34 -5.75
N ASP A 148 6.77 -35.22 -5.32
CA ASP A 148 5.60 -35.65 -6.10
C ASP A 148 5.20 -34.62 -7.17
N CYS A 149 5.83 -33.44 -7.16
CA CYS A 149 5.57 -32.40 -8.15
C CYS A 149 6.68 -32.33 -9.21
N GLY A 150 6.29 -32.02 -10.45
CA GLY A 150 7.23 -31.67 -11.51
C GLY A 150 8.05 -30.43 -11.16
N PRO A 151 9.18 -30.17 -11.86
CA PRO A 151 10.03 -29.02 -11.58
C PRO A 151 9.25 -27.71 -11.72
N ASP A 152 9.65 -26.70 -10.95
CA ASP A 152 9.18 -25.33 -11.16
C ASP A 152 9.76 -24.83 -12.49
N PRO A 153 8.93 -24.52 -13.51
CA PRO A 153 9.44 -24.11 -14.82
C PRO A 153 10.22 -22.79 -14.77
N PHE A 154 9.92 -21.92 -13.81
CA PHE A 154 10.60 -20.63 -13.67
C PHE A 154 12.03 -20.78 -13.15
N GLU A 155 12.39 -21.93 -12.59
CA GLU A 155 13.75 -22.26 -12.12
C GLU A 155 14.67 -22.77 -13.24
N ASN A 156 14.18 -22.88 -14.48
CA ASN A 156 14.98 -23.33 -15.62
C ASN A 156 16.06 -22.31 -16.00
N GLU A 157 17.27 -22.45 -15.43
CA GLU A 157 18.40 -21.53 -15.65
C GLU A 157 18.93 -21.53 -17.09
N SER A 158 18.62 -22.55 -17.90
CA SER A 158 18.98 -22.57 -19.32
C SER A 158 18.04 -21.71 -20.16
N LYS A 159 16.73 -21.72 -19.83
CA LYS A 159 15.71 -20.92 -20.51
C LYS A 159 15.66 -19.48 -19.96
N TYR A 160 15.89 -19.33 -18.66
CA TYR A 160 15.80 -18.07 -17.92
C TYR A 160 17.09 -17.75 -17.19
N PRO A 161 18.24 -17.62 -17.90
CA PRO A 161 19.54 -17.47 -17.25
C PRO A 161 19.57 -16.24 -16.36
N GLY A 162 19.97 -16.40 -15.10
CA GLY A 162 20.09 -15.29 -14.15
C GLY A 162 21.14 -14.25 -14.54
N VAL A 163 21.19 -13.15 -13.81
CA VAL A 163 22.14 -12.06 -14.07
C VAL A 163 23.46 -12.35 -13.36
N LYS A 164 24.52 -12.59 -14.14
CA LYS A 164 25.88 -12.82 -13.64
C LYS A 164 26.53 -11.50 -13.23
N ILE A 165 26.45 -11.17 -11.95
CA ILE A 165 27.01 -9.96 -11.34
C ILE A 165 27.57 -10.25 -9.94
N GLY A 166 28.60 -9.52 -9.52
CA GLY A 166 29.24 -9.73 -8.23
C GLY A 166 29.80 -11.15 -8.09
N SER A 167 29.49 -11.82 -6.98
CA SER A 167 29.91 -13.18 -6.68
C SER A 167 29.13 -14.27 -7.42
N ARG A 168 28.02 -13.95 -8.11
CA ARG A 168 27.24 -14.96 -8.85
C ARG A 168 28.11 -15.65 -9.91
N GLY A 169 28.25 -16.97 -9.79
CA GLY A 169 29.12 -17.82 -10.61
C GLY A 169 30.58 -17.88 -10.16
N GLN A 170 30.93 -17.31 -9.00
CA GLN A 170 32.28 -17.32 -8.44
C GLN A 170 32.44 -18.36 -7.34
N SER A 171 33.66 -18.89 -7.17
CA SER A 171 34.01 -19.80 -6.07
C SER A 171 33.96 -19.08 -4.72
N LEU A 172 33.48 -19.77 -3.69
CA LEU A 172 33.35 -19.24 -2.33
C LEU A 172 34.46 -19.71 -1.38
N GLY A 173 35.43 -20.50 -1.86
CA GLY A 173 36.57 -20.97 -1.06
C GLY A 173 36.24 -22.10 -0.08
N ASP A 174 34.98 -22.48 0.09
CA ASP A 174 34.50 -23.63 0.87
C ASP A 174 34.27 -24.89 0.00
N GLY A 175 34.76 -24.86 -1.24
CA GLY A 175 34.52 -25.90 -2.26
C GLY A 175 33.20 -25.72 -3.04
N SER A 176 32.38 -24.72 -2.70
CA SER A 176 31.16 -24.39 -3.41
C SER A 176 31.33 -23.16 -4.31
N THR A 177 30.34 -22.93 -5.18
CA THR A 177 30.23 -21.73 -6.02
C THR A 177 28.92 -21.03 -5.67
N GLN A 178 28.90 -19.70 -5.67
CA GLN A 178 27.65 -18.97 -5.55
C GLN A 178 26.86 -19.12 -6.86
N PRO A 179 25.62 -19.63 -6.84
CA PRO A 179 24.89 -19.85 -8.08
C PRO A 179 24.57 -18.55 -8.83
N VAL A 180 24.39 -18.63 -10.14
CA VAL A 180 23.81 -17.51 -10.93
C VAL A 180 22.29 -17.51 -10.80
N GLY A 181 21.66 -18.68 -10.83
CA GLY A 181 20.21 -18.84 -10.66
C GLY A 181 19.42 -18.54 -11.94
N SER A 182 18.10 -18.55 -11.80
CA SER A 182 17.16 -18.04 -12.80
C SER A 182 16.83 -16.55 -12.54
N PHE A 183 16.53 -15.77 -13.58
CA PHE A 183 16.05 -14.40 -13.38
C PHE A 183 14.63 -14.32 -12.80
N TYR A 184 13.89 -15.44 -12.74
CA TYR A 184 12.66 -15.56 -11.95
C TYR A 184 12.90 -16.05 -10.51
N GLY A 185 14.14 -16.41 -10.17
CA GLY A 185 14.50 -16.95 -8.86
C GLY A 185 13.91 -18.33 -8.59
N TRP A 186 14.21 -18.88 -7.42
CA TRP A 186 13.67 -20.15 -6.94
C TRP A 186 12.43 -19.95 -6.07
N GLY A 187 11.51 -20.91 -6.07
CA GLY A 187 10.32 -20.83 -5.22
C GLY A 187 10.70 -20.89 -3.75
N THR A 188 9.99 -20.08 -2.94
CA THR A 188 10.19 -20.01 -1.48
C THR A 188 9.17 -20.83 -0.69
N GLY A 189 8.19 -21.42 -1.36
CA GLY A 189 7.00 -22.00 -0.75
C GLY A 189 5.90 -20.99 -0.38
N ILE A 190 6.12 -19.70 -0.64
CA ILE A 190 5.13 -18.63 -0.50
C ILE A 190 4.83 -18.05 -1.88
N ALA A 191 3.55 -18.00 -2.25
CA ALA A 191 3.13 -17.49 -3.54
C ALA A 191 3.58 -16.03 -3.74
N GLY A 192 4.24 -15.77 -4.86
CA GLY A 192 4.73 -14.44 -5.23
C GLY A 192 6.06 -14.01 -4.61
N LEU A 193 6.68 -14.81 -3.73
CA LEU A 193 8.05 -14.58 -3.22
C LEU A 193 9.05 -15.56 -3.83
N ARG A 194 10.17 -15.04 -4.31
CA ARG A 194 11.21 -15.81 -5.02
C ARG A 194 12.59 -15.58 -4.41
N LEU A 195 13.40 -16.64 -4.34
CA LEU A 195 14.74 -16.64 -3.75
C LEU A 195 15.81 -16.42 -4.83
N PHE A 196 16.74 -15.49 -4.60
CA PHE A 196 17.83 -15.17 -5.51
C PHE A 196 19.19 -15.30 -4.80
N PRO A 197 20.22 -15.89 -5.42
CA PRO A 197 21.59 -15.82 -4.90
C PRO A 197 22.01 -14.36 -4.68
N ASN A 198 22.52 -14.02 -3.50
CA ASN A 198 22.99 -12.66 -3.25
C ASN A 198 24.32 -12.43 -3.98
N PRO A 199 24.43 -11.46 -4.91
CA PRO A 199 25.68 -11.16 -5.62
C PRO A 199 26.76 -10.54 -4.72
N ASP A 200 26.42 -10.11 -3.50
CA ASP A 200 27.41 -9.62 -2.54
C ASP A 200 28.00 -10.76 -1.68
N PHE A 201 27.43 -11.98 -1.74
CA PHE A 201 27.87 -13.11 -0.92
C PHE A 201 29.10 -13.78 -1.56
N ASP A 202 30.26 -13.18 -1.33
CA ASP A 202 31.57 -13.64 -1.81
C ASP A 202 32.23 -14.64 -0.85
N ALA A 203 33.48 -15.03 -1.12
CA ALA A 203 34.23 -15.97 -0.28
C ALA A 203 34.43 -15.47 1.17
N LYS A 204 34.52 -14.15 1.38
CA LYS A 204 34.61 -13.58 2.73
C LYS A 204 33.28 -13.74 3.45
N ALA A 205 32.18 -13.35 2.81
CA ALA A 205 30.84 -13.50 3.34
C ALA A 205 30.53 -14.97 3.66
N ALA A 206 30.90 -15.90 2.78
CA ALA A 206 30.73 -17.32 2.99
C ALA A 206 31.47 -17.83 4.23
N LYS A 207 32.69 -17.36 4.48
CA LYS A 207 33.47 -17.72 5.68
C LYS A 207 32.87 -17.15 6.97
N GLU A 208 32.24 -15.98 6.90
CA GLU A 208 31.60 -15.35 8.06
C GLU A 208 30.19 -15.85 8.34
N TRP A 209 29.57 -16.54 7.38
CA TRP A 209 28.17 -16.96 7.45
C TRP A 209 27.95 -18.06 8.49
N ASP A 210 27.00 -17.80 9.39
CA ASP A 210 26.48 -18.73 10.38
C ASP A 210 24.95 -18.66 10.37
N ALA A 211 24.32 -19.71 9.84
CA ALA A 211 22.88 -19.75 9.67
C ALA A 211 22.12 -19.82 11.01
N GLU A 212 22.67 -20.51 12.02
CA GLU A 212 22.01 -20.64 13.31
C GLU A 212 22.02 -19.30 14.04
N ARG A 213 23.18 -18.63 14.06
CA ARG A 213 23.31 -17.29 14.65
C ARG A 213 22.47 -16.25 13.92
N TYR A 214 22.28 -16.39 12.61
CA TYR A 214 21.35 -15.53 11.86
C TYR A 214 19.91 -15.58 12.42
N TYR A 215 19.47 -16.73 12.93
CA TYR A 215 18.15 -16.88 13.54
C TYR A 215 18.08 -16.59 15.04
N THR A 216 19.20 -16.76 15.76
CA THR A 216 19.18 -16.84 17.23
C THR A 216 20.01 -15.78 17.96
N ASP A 217 20.92 -15.09 17.27
CA ASP A 217 21.86 -14.14 17.88
C ASP A 217 21.67 -12.71 17.34
N PRO A 218 21.00 -11.82 18.09
CA PRO A 218 20.81 -10.42 17.70
C PRO A 218 22.10 -9.67 17.41
N GLY A 219 23.18 -9.96 18.15
CA GLY A 219 24.49 -9.33 17.92
C GLY A 219 25.11 -9.73 16.59
N TYR A 220 24.71 -10.88 16.04
CA TYR A 220 25.15 -11.36 14.73
C TYR A 220 24.25 -10.87 13.60
N TYR A 221 22.92 -11.05 13.69
CA TYR A 221 22.02 -10.74 12.58
C TYR A 221 21.71 -9.24 12.41
N ASN A 222 21.97 -8.41 13.44
CA ASN A 222 21.86 -6.94 13.33
C ASN A 222 23.18 -6.28 12.90
N ARG A 223 24.23 -7.06 12.57
CA ARG A 223 25.44 -6.50 11.96
C ARG A 223 25.11 -5.92 10.58
N LYS A 224 25.45 -4.66 10.38
CA LYS A 224 25.25 -3.95 9.10
C LYS A 224 26.08 -4.53 7.95
N ASP A 225 27.21 -5.16 8.26
CA ASP A 225 28.10 -5.80 7.28
C ASP A 225 27.79 -7.29 7.08
N LEU A 226 26.75 -7.84 7.72
CA LEU A 226 26.32 -9.22 7.46
C LEU A 226 25.72 -9.34 6.06
N VAL A 227 26.41 -10.10 5.21
CA VAL A 227 25.89 -10.46 3.89
C VAL A 227 25.17 -11.80 3.98
N ARG A 228 23.87 -11.80 3.73
CA ARG A 228 23.03 -13.01 3.65
C ARG A 228 23.31 -13.76 2.33
N PRO A 229 23.25 -15.11 2.30
CA PRO A 229 23.54 -15.89 1.09
C PRO A 229 22.52 -15.69 -0.04
N PHE A 230 21.29 -15.32 0.31
CA PHE A 230 20.20 -15.10 -0.63
C PHE A 230 19.49 -13.78 -0.33
N ARG A 231 18.85 -13.26 -1.38
CA ARG A 231 17.87 -12.17 -1.34
C ARG A 231 16.50 -12.74 -1.68
N VAL A 232 15.43 -12.08 -1.23
CA VAL A 232 14.05 -12.46 -1.55
C VAL A 232 13.44 -11.36 -2.41
N GLY A 233 13.03 -11.71 -3.63
CA GLY A 233 12.27 -10.85 -4.52
C GLY A 233 10.77 -11.08 -4.40
N MET A 234 10.00 -10.06 -4.79
CA MET A 234 8.55 -10.04 -4.68
C MET A 234 7.94 -9.78 -6.06
N SER A 235 6.88 -10.49 -6.41
CA SER A 235 6.03 -10.16 -7.57
C SER A 235 4.73 -9.51 -7.11
N CYS A 236 3.93 -8.99 -8.05
CA CYS A 236 2.60 -8.48 -7.75
C CYS A 236 1.69 -9.55 -7.12
N GLY A 237 1.93 -10.83 -7.45
CA GLY A 237 1.24 -11.97 -6.85
C GLY A 237 1.26 -11.99 -5.33
N PHE A 238 2.32 -11.49 -4.67
CA PHE A 238 2.39 -11.48 -3.20
C PHE A 238 1.26 -10.65 -2.56
N CYS A 239 0.88 -9.53 -3.18
CA CYS A 239 -0.17 -8.64 -2.68
C CYS A 239 -1.55 -8.92 -3.31
N HIS A 240 -1.61 -9.68 -4.40
CA HIS A 240 -2.82 -9.85 -5.20
C HIS A 240 -3.38 -11.27 -5.26
N ILE A 241 -2.59 -12.29 -4.89
CA ILE A 241 -3.07 -13.66 -4.74
C ILE A 241 -3.80 -13.80 -3.39
N GLY A 242 -4.99 -14.37 -3.44
CA GLY A 242 -5.75 -14.75 -2.25
C GLY A 242 -6.62 -15.98 -2.51
N PRO A 243 -7.25 -16.53 -1.46
CA PRO A 243 -8.23 -17.60 -1.62
C PRO A 243 -9.39 -17.15 -2.51
N SER A 244 -9.71 -17.93 -3.53
CA SER A 244 -10.85 -17.68 -4.42
C SER A 244 -12.15 -17.66 -3.60
N PRO A 245 -12.98 -16.61 -3.69
CA PRO A 245 -14.26 -16.58 -2.99
C PRO A 245 -15.24 -17.66 -3.47
N VAL A 246 -15.21 -18.01 -4.76
CA VAL A 246 -16.09 -19.01 -5.36
C VAL A 246 -15.51 -20.43 -5.33
N LYS A 247 -14.27 -20.59 -4.88
CA LYS A 247 -13.63 -21.90 -4.68
C LYS A 247 -12.64 -21.87 -3.52
N PRO A 248 -13.06 -21.49 -2.30
CA PRO A 248 -12.12 -21.32 -1.19
C PRO A 248 -11.47 -22.66 -0.81
N PRO A 249 -10.23 -22.66 -0.30
CA PRO A 249 -9.56 -23.87 0.14
C PRO A 249 -10.26 -24.42 1.40
N ALA A 250 -10.38 -25.74 1.49
CA ALA A 250 -10.85 -26.40 2.71
C ALA A 250 -9.82 -26.29 3.86
N ASP A 251 -8.54 -26.27 3.51
CA ASP A 251 -7.44 -25.99 4.43
C ASP A 251 -6.59 -24.85 3.83
N PRO A 252 -6.64 -23.63 4.39
CA PRO A 252 -5.88 -22.50 3.87
C PRO A 252 -4.37 -22.62 4.05
N ASN A 253 -3.88 -23.53 4.90
CA ASN A 253 -2.45 -23.84 4.94
C ASN A 253 -2.02 -24.73 3.78
N ASN A 254 -2.93 -25.50 3.18
CA ASN A 254 -2.65 -26.42 2.08
C ASN A 254 -3.58 -26.19 0.89
N PRO A 255 -3.58 -24.98 0.29
CA PRO A 255 -4.41 -24.71 -0.87
C PRO A 255 -3.92 -25.48 -2.09
N LYS A 256 -4.81 -25.72 -3.05
CA LYS A 256 -4.47 -26.08 -4.42
C LYS A 256 -4.51 -24.83 -5.29
N PHE A 257 -3.89 -24.86 -6.48
CA PHE A 257 -3.96 -23.74 -7.42
C PHE A 257 -5.41 -23.38 -7.78
N GLU A 258 -6.28 -24.37 -7.92
CA GLU A 258 -7.72 -24.16 -8.14
C GLU A 258 -8.45 -23.40 -7.02
N ASN A 259 -7.84 -23.27 -5.85
CA ASN A 259 -8.40 -22.53 -4.72
C ASN A 259 -7.96 -21.07 -4.67
N LEU A 260 -7.14 -20.61 -5.63
CA LEU A 260 -6.51 -19.30 -5.59
C LEU A 260 -7.00 -18.41 -6.73
N SER A 261 -7.18 -17.13 -6.42
CA SER A 261 -7.45 -16.05 -7.36
C SER A 261 -6.26 -15.10 -7.41
N SER A 262 -5.90 -14.66 -8.61
CA SER A 262 -4.83 -13.71 -8.89
C SER A 262 -5.26 -12.25 -8.75
N SER A 263 -6.56 -11.99 -8.62
CA SER A 263 -7.14 -10.64 -8.70
C SER A 263 -7.89 -10.21 -7.45
N VAL A 264 -8.20 -11.12 -6.52
CA VAL A 264 -9.01 -10.83 -5.32
C VAL A 264 -8.30 -9.98 -4.26
N GLY A 265 -6.95 -9.96 -4.27
CA GLY A 265 -6.15 -9.27 -3.28
C GLY A 265 -5.77 -10.16 -2.08
N ALA A 266 -4.65 -9.83 -1.42
CA ALA A 266 -4.20 -10.50 -0.20
C ALA A 266 -4.99 -10.02 1.05
N GLN A 267 -6.31 -10.26 1.04
CA GLN A 267 -7.29 -9.74 2.01
C GLN A 267 -7.02 -10.12 3.48
N TYR A 268 -6.21 -11.14 3.71
CA TYR A 268 -5.94 -11.71 5.03
C TYR A 268 -4.57 -11.33 5.58
N MET A 269 -3.76 -10.61 4.80
CA MET A 269 -2.36 -10.32 5.13
C MET A 269 -2.24 -9.37 6.33
N TRP A 270 -1.40 -9.74 7.29
CA TRP A 270 -1.05 -8.98 8.49
C TRP A 270 0.30 -8.29 8.33
N VAL A 271 0.28 -7.02 7.93
CA VAL A 271 1.49 -6.27 7.57
C VAL A 271 2.37 -5.97 8.78
N ASP A 272 1.79 -5.77 9.96
CA ASP A 272 2.52 -5.56 11.21
C ASP A 272 3.49 -6.69 11.55
N ARG A 273 3.07 -7.94 11.32
CA ARG A 273 3.88 -9.14 11.55
C ARG A 273 4.95 -9.31 10.47
N LEU A 274 4.68 -8.88 9.23
CA LEU A 274 5.66 -8.90 8.14
C LEU A 274 6.75 -7.82 8.31
N PHE A 275 6.36 -6.63 8.76
CA PHE A 275 7.28 -5.52 8.94
C PHE A 275 8.22 -5.69 10.12
N ILE A 276 7.79 -6.46 11.12
CA ILE A 276 8.51 -6.73 12.35
C ILE A 276 8.54 -8.24 12.54
N TYR A 277 9.60 -8.89 12.04
CA TYR A 277 9.64 -10.36 11.94
C TYR A 277 9.50 -11.09 13.28
N ASN A 278 9.78 -10.40 14.40
CA ASN A 278 9.66 -10.89 15.77
C ASN A 278 8.43 -10.33 16.52
N ALA A 279 7.40 -9.86 15.82
CA ALA A 279 6.16 -9.31 16.40
C ALA A 279 5.40 -10.28 17.33
N ASN A 280 5.65 -11.59 17.21
CA ASN A 280 5.13 -12.58 18.16
C ASN A 280 5.72 -12.44 19.57
N LYS A 281 6.86 -11.78 19.73
CA LYS A 281 7.53 -11.57 21.02
C LYS A 281 7.25 -10.16 21.54
N PRO A 282 7.20 -9.94 22.86
CA PRO A 282 7.00 -8.61 23.45
C PRO A 282 8.01 -7.57 22.93
N GLU A 283 9.27 -7.95 22.72
CA GLU A 283 10.33 -7.05 22.26
C GLU A 283 10.08 -6.52 20.84
N GLY A 284 9.39 -7.29 19.99
CA GLY A 284 8.97 -6.80 18.66
C GLY A 284 7.87 -5.76 18.77
N ARG A 285 6.94 -5.93 19.72
CA ARG A 285 5.76 -5.06 19.88
C ARG A 285 6.04 -3.72 20.56
N THR A 286 7.16 -3.62 21.29
CA THR A 286 7.66 -2.35 21.81
C THR A 286 8.29 -1.47 20.73
N ASN A 287 8.57 -1.98 19.52
CA ASN A 287 8.99 -1.13 18.42
C ASN A 287 7.82 -0.26 17.94
N TYR A 288 7.99 1.06 17.89
CA TYR A 288 6.92 1.96 17.40
C TYR A 288 6.53 1.66 15.94
N MET A 289 7.42 1.12 15.10
CA MET A 289 7.06 0.66 13.76
C MET A 289 6.05 -0.48 13.76
N TYR A 290 6.07 -1.36 14.77
CA TYR A 290 4.99 -2.32 15.00
C TYR A 290 3.68 -1.58 15.28
N GLN A 291 3.69 -0.60 16.18
CA GLN A 291 2.49 0.18 16.53
C GLN A 291 1.90 0.92 15.32
N LEU A 292 2.75 1.46 14.44
CA LEU A 292 2.34 2.05 13.16
C LEU A 292 1.71 1.00 12.24
N ALA A 293 2.43 -0.08 11.93
CA ALA A 293 1.93 -1.11 11.03
C ALA A 293 0.71 -1.86 11.59
N HIS A 294 0.52 -1.88 12.92
CA HIS A 294 -0.65 -2.46 13.58
C HIS A 294 -1.94 -1.67 13.31
N THR A 295 -1.83 -0.42 12.86
CA THR A 295 -2.98 0.35 12.34
C THR A 295 -3.43 -0.14 10.96
N TYR A 296 -2.60 -0.95 10.27
CA TYR A 296 -2.92 -1.52 8.97
C TYR A 296 -3.72 -2.80 9.21
N ARG A 297 -5.04 -2.66 9.30
CA ARG A 297 -5.96 -3.80 9.49
C ARG A 297 -5.71 -4.86 8.40
N PRO A 298 -6.00 -6.14 8.67
CA PRO A 298 -5.70 -7.22 7.73
C PRO A 298 -6.22 -6.92 6.33
N GLY A 299 -5.40 -7.21 5.32
CA GLY A 299 -5.74 -6.88 3.93
C GLY A 299 -5.54 -5.42 3.54
N SER A 300 -4.93 -4.58 4.40
CA SER A 300 -4.55 -3.21 4.08
C SER A 300 -3.05 -2.96 4.33
N MET A 301 -2.49 -2.02 3.57
CA MET A 301 -1.08 -1.63 3.65
C MET A 301 -0.93 -0.15 3.28
N ASP A 302 -0.01 0.54 3.94
CA ASP A 302 0.47 1.83 3.45
C ASP A 302 1.74 1.66 2.62
N THR A 303 1.59 1.64 1.29
CA THR A 303 2.74 1.55 0.39
C THR A 303 3.57 2.84 0.36
N SER A 304 3.02 3.98 0.82
CA SER A 304 3.81 5.21 0.89
C SER A 304 4.89 5.10 1.94
N LEU A 305 4.77 4.21 2.93
CA LEU A 305 5.74 4.01 4.02
C LEU A 305 7.20 3.91 3.52
N VAL A 306 7.42 3.31 2.34
CA VAL A 306 8.75 3.28 1.72
C VAL A 306 9.17 4.69 1.28
N SER A 307 8.46 5.29 0.31
CA SER A 307 8.67 6.67 -0.14
C SER A 307 7.87 7.64 0.73
N THR A 308 8.13 7.61 2.04
CA THR A 308 7.23 8.16 3.07
C THR A 308 6.86 9.60 2.76
N ASP A 309 5.56 9.82 2.62
CA ASP A 309 5.03 11.16 2.64
C ASP A 309 4.62 11.60 4.03
N SER A 310 5.02 10.91 5.11
CA SER A 310 4.66 11.27 6.49
C SER A 310 3.14 11.36 6.72
N ILE A 311 2.39 10.45 6.11
CA ILE A 311 0.95 10.28 6.35
C ILE A 311 0.71 8.80 6.61
N ASN A 312 0.15 8.47 7.78
CA ASN A 312 -0.36 7.14 8.06
C ASN A 312 -1.64 6.91 7.25
N ASN A 313 -1.53 6.12 6.19
CA ASN A 313 -2.59 5.95 5.21
C ASN A 313 -2.66 4.48 4.72
N PRO A 314 -3.10 3.54 5.58
CA PRO A 314 -3.37 2.18 5.15
C PRO A 314 -4.47 2.16 4.10
N ARG A 315 -4.20 1.48 2.98
CA ARG A 315 -5.13 1.28 1.87
C ARG A 315 -5.33 -0.22 1.64
N THR A 316 -6.56 -0.65 1.40
CA THR A 316 -6.88 -2.06 1.11
C THR A 316 -6.19 -2.56 -0.15
N MET A 317 -5.65 -3.78 -0.09
CA MET A 317 -5.18 -4.55 -1.23
C MET A 317 -6.42 -5.05 -1.98
N ASN A 318 -6.93 -4.19 -2.87
CA ASN A 318 -8.23 -4.36 -3.51
C ASN A 318 -8.27 -5.51 -4.50
N ALA A 319 -9.47 -6.05 -4.65
CA ALA A 319 -9.81 -6.82 -5.80
C ALA A 319 -9.80 -5.98 -7.08
N VAL A 320 -9.35 -6.59 -8.16
CA VAL A 320 -9.28 -6.03 -9.50
C VAL A 320 -10.33 -6.75 -10.34
N TYR A 321 -11.42 -6.05 -10.71
CA TYR A 321 -12.55 -6.62 -11.45
C TYR A 321 -12.90 -5.79 -12.69
N GLU A 322 -13.44 -6.46 -13.72
CA GLU A 322 -14.15 -5.88 -14.87
C GLU A 322 -13.37 -4.79 -15.62
N PHE A 323 -12.17 -5.13 -16.09
CA PHE A 323 -11.33 -4.22 -16.88
C PHE A 323 -12.04 -3.67 -18.12
N GLY A 324 -12.82 -4.49 -18.82
CA GLY A 324 -13.60 -4.04 -19.97
C GLY A 324 -14.61 -2.94 -19.60
N GLY A 325 -15.42 -3.15 -18.55
CA GLY A 325 -16.38 -2.14 -18.08
C GLY A 325 -15.71 -0.84 -17.61
N ARG A 326 -14.54 -0.94 -16.98
CA ARG A 326 -13.73 0.22 -16.57
C ARG A 326 -13.22 1.03 -17.76
N LEU A 327 -12.75 0.35 -18.81
CA LEU A 327 -12.30 0.99 -20.04
C LEU A 327 -13.46 1.72 -20.73
N GLU A 328 -14.67 1.15 -20.75
CA GLU A 328 -15.85 1.85 -21.28
C GLU A 328 -16.24 3.08 -20.45
N MET A 329 -16.12 3.02 -19.12
CA MET A 329 -16.33 4.21 -18.28
C MET A 329 -15.23 5.27 -18.47
N ALA A 330 -13.99 4.86 -18.72
CA ALA A 330 -12.90 5.78 -19.04
C ALA A 330 -13.18 6.62 -20.29
N LYS A 331 -13.88 6.07 -21.29
CA LYS A 331 -14.33 6.84 -22.47
C LYS A 331 -15.31 7.96 -22.12
N ARG A 332 -16.11 7.78 -21.06
CA ARG A 332 -17.14 8.73 -20.63
C ARG A 332 -16.59 9.81 -19.71
N ILE A 333 -15.85 9.43 -18.67
CA ILE A 333 -15.45 10.35 -17.58
C ILE A 333 -13.95 10.36 -17.26
N GLY A 334 -13.14 9.50 -17.89
CA GLY A 334 -11.72 9.32 -17.60
C GLY A 334 -10.78 10.05 -18.56
N GLN A 335 -11.19 11.22 -19.07
CA GLN A 335 -10.40 11.99 -20.02
C GLN A 335 -9.38 12.87 -19.29
N GLU A 336 -8.10 12.66 -19.58
CA GLU A 336 -6.98 13.30 -18.91
C GLU A 336 -5.99 13.87 -19.94
N LYS A 337 -5.20 14.86 -19.53
CA LYS A 337 -4.11 15.42 -20.34
C LYS A 337 -2.77 15.15 -19.67
N LEU A 338 -1.82 14.69 -20.47
CA LEU A 338 -0.46 14.42 -20.05
C LEU A 338 0.46 15.60 -20.34
N ALA A 339 1.50 15.78 -19.52
CA ALA A 339 2.54 16.77 -19.76
C ALA A 339 3.92 16.30 -19.28
N GLY A 340 4.99 16.85 -19.87
CA GLY A 340 6.36 16.59 -19.43
C GLY A 340 6.72 15.10 -19.43
N GLY A 341 7.24 14.60 -18.31
CA GLY A 341 7.66 13.19 -18.16
C GLY A 341 6.51 12.18 -18.26
N GLU A 342 5.27 12.61 -18.03
CA GLU A 342 4.08 11.77 -18.13
C GLU A 342 3.87 11.22 -19.56
N LEU A 343 4.31 11.97 -20.57
CA LEU A 343 4.24 11.58 -21.99
C LEU A 343 5.16 10.40 -22.34
N ASN A 344 6.09 10.04 -21.45
CA ASN A 344 6.97 8.88 -21.65
C ASN A 344 6.28 7.54 -21.30
N ASN A 345 5.09 7.56 -20.69
CA ASN A 345 4.31 6.35 -20.47
C ASN A 345 3.91 5.74 -21.81
N LYS A 346 4.26 4.48 -22.01
CA LYS A 346 3.78 3.71 -23.17
C LYS A 346 2.26 3.62 -23.17
N GLN A 347 1.68 3.79 -24.35
CA GLN A 347 0.24 3.71 -24.61
C GLN A 347 -0.04 2.49 -25.50
N PHE A 348 -1.31 2.08 -25.60
CA PHE A 348 -1.66 0.97 -26.49
C PHE A 348 -1.20 1.20 -27.94
N ASN A 349 -1.22 2.46 -28.39
CA ASN A 349 -0.77 2.89 -29.72
C ASN A 349 0.72 2.61 -29.99
N ASP A 350 1.53 2.31 -28.96
CA ASP A 350 2.92 1.89 -29.12
C ASP A 350 3.07 0.38 -29.42
N PHE A 351 2.01 -0.41 -29.21
CA PHE A 351 2.01 -1.86 -29.34
C PHE A 351 1.07 -2.39 -30.42
N VAL A 352 0.02 -1.63 -30.76
CA VAL A 352 -0.98 -2.01 -31.77
C VAL A 352 -1.18 -0.89 -32.80
N THR A 353 -1.51 -1.28 -34.03
CA THR A 353 -1.69 -0.35 -35.16
C THR A 353 -3.13 -0.27 -35.67
N SER A 354 -4.05 -1.09 -35.13
CA SER A 354 -5.48 -1.09 -35.48
C SER A 354 -6.33 -1.55 -34.30
N GLY A 355 -7.65 -1.34 -34.39
CA GLY A 355 -8.63 -1.79 -33.40
C GLY A 355 -8.99 -0.76 -32.32
N PRO A 356 -9.91 -1.12 -31.41
CA PRO A 356 -10.53 -0.18 -30.46
C PRO A 356 -9.57 0.34 -29.39
N LEU A 357 -8.42 -0.31 -29.17
CA LEU A 357 -7.42 0.13 -28.20
C LEU A 357 -6.76 1.47 -28.57
N LEU A 358 -6.78 1.83 -29.86
CA LEU A 358 -6.24 3.11 -30.32
C LEU A 358 -7.06 4.32 -29.83
N GLU A 359 -8.30 4.12 -29.39
CA GLU A 359 -9.16 5.21 -28.90
C GLU A 359 -8.73 5.73 -27.52
N PHE A 360 -7.90 4.99 -26.78
CA PHE A 360 -7.52 5.32 -25.41
C PHE A 360 -6.39 6.34 -25.31
N PHE A 361 -5.73 6.65 -26.43
CA PHE A 361 -4.75 7.72 -26.49
C PHE A 361 -4.83 8.45 -27.83
N THR A 362 -4.96 9.77 -27.77
CA THR A 362 -4.94 10.67 -28.94
C THR A 362 -3.76 11.62 -28.79
N LYS A 363 -2.83 11.56 -29.76
CA LYS A 363 -1.68 12.47 -29.79
C LYS A 363 -2.15 13.94 -29.85
N PRO A 364 -1.41 14.87 -29.21
CA PRO A 364 -0.12 14.64 -28.56
C PRO A 364 -0.20 14.14 -27.11
N ASP A 365 -1.30 14.36 -26.40
CA ASP A 365 -1.32 14.34 -24.94
C ASP A 365 -2.63 13.84 -24.28
N ALA A 366 -3.67 13.53 -25.05
CA ALA A 366 -4.97 13.17 -24.51
C ALA A 366 -5.07 11.66 -24.24
N VAL A 367 -5.32 11.28 -23.00
CA VAL A 367 -5.47 9.87 -22.60
C VAL A 367 -6.84 9.61 -21.99
N ARG A 368 -7.38 8.43 -22.22
CA ARG A 368 -8.60 7.92 -21.56
C ARG A 368 -8.17 6.80 -20.63
N THR A 369 -8.37 6.99 -19.33
CA THR A 369 -7.82 6.08 -18.32
C THR A 369 -8.87 5.69 -17.28
N PRO A 370 -8.92 4.41 -16.90
CA PRO A 370 -9.52 4.03 -15.63
C PRO A 370 -8.75 4.70 -14.48
N HIS A 371 -9.44 5.05 -13.41
CA HIS A 371 -8.84 5.67 -12.21
C HIS A 371 -8.67 4.64 -11.10
N VAL A 372 -7.93 3.54 -11.30
CA VAL A 372 -7.96 2.35 -10.41
C VAL A 372 -7.46 2.62 -9.00
N LEU A 373 -6.48 3.50 -8.80
CA LEU A 373 -5.98 3.85 -7.49
C LEU A 373 -6.99 4.60 -6.63
N LYS A 374 -6.81 4.58 -5.31
CA LYS A 374 -7.80 5.05 -4.31
C LYS A 374 -8.17 6.52 -4.43
N ASP A 375 -7.30 7.33 -5.00
CA ASP A 375 -7.44 8.76 -5.32
C ASP A 375 -7.63 9.01 -6.82
N GLY A 376 -7.55 7.96 -7.65
CA GLY A 376 -7.55 8.04 -9.10
C GLY A 376 -6.28 8.68 -9.67
N ALA A 377 -5.17 8.63 -8.94
CA ALA A 377 -3.92 9.26 -9.34
C ALA A 377 -3.24 8.58 -10.54
N ASP A 378 -3.50 7.30 -10.79
CA ASP A 378 -3.03 6.48 -11.93
C ASP A 378 -3.67 6.89 -13.26
N SER A 379 -3.58 8.17 -13.56
CA SER A 379 -4.33 8.83 -14.62
C SER A 379 -3.51 9.01 -15.90
N VAL A 380 -2.61 8.06 -16.20
CA VAL A 380 -1.65 8.15 -17.32
C VAL A 380 -1.88 7.13 -18.44
N GLY A 381 -3.05 6.46 -18.42
CA GLY A 381 -3.37 5.34 -19.29
C GLY A 381 -3.13 4.00 -18.61
N LEU A 382 -3.83 2.96 -19.08
CA LEU A 382 -3.87 1.65 -18.40
C LEU A 382 -2.49 0.99 -18.31
N LEU A 383 -1.67 1.07 -19.36
CA LEU A 383 -0.33 0.48 -19.36
C LEU A 383 0.61 1.20 -18.38
N GLY A 384 0.59 2.53 -18.33
CA GLY A 384 1.37 3.30 -17.36
C GLY A 384 0.96 3.00 -15.91
N ALA A 385 -0.35 2.89 -15.65
CA ALA A 385 -0.88 2.49 -14.35
C ALA A 385 -0.38 1.10 -13.92
N LEU A 386 -0.42 0.11 -14.83
CA LEU A 386 0.09 -1.24 -14.58
C LEU A 386 1.61 -1.27 -14.40
N ASN A 387 2.37 -0.50 -15.18
CA ASN A 387 3.83 -0.46 -15.07
C ASN A 387 4.30 0.08 -13.70
N ARG A 388 3.61 1.11 -13.16
CA ARG A 388 3.98 1.74 -11.89
C ARG A 388 4.05 0.74 -10.73
N VAL A 389 3.17 -0.27 -10.71
CA VAL A 389 3.11 -1.21 -9.57
C VAL A 389 4.43 -1.97 -9.37
N TYR A 390 5.21 -2.19 -10.43
CA TYR A 390 6.52 -2.84 -10.35
C TYR A 390 7.58 -1.93 -9.71
N LEU A 391 7.55 -0.62 -9.98
CA LEU A 391 8.40 0.35 -9.25
C LEU A 391 8.00 0.43 -7.77
N ASN A 392 6.70 0.43 -7.47
CA ASN A 392 6.21 0.46 -6.08
C ASN A 392 6.73 -0.73 -5.24
N ILE A 393 6.98 -1.90 -5.86
CA ILE A 393 7.55 -3.08 -5.19
C ILE A 393 9.07 -3.17 -5.31
N GLY A 394 9.74 -2.13 -5.82
CA GLY A 394 11.21 -2.00 -5.78
C GLY A 394 11.97 -2.31 -7.07
N LEU A 395 11.29 -2.46 -8.22
CA LEU A 395 11.98 -2.52 -9.51
C LEU A 395 12.85 -1.27 -9.69
N PHE A 396 14.07 -1.44 -10.21
CA PHE A 396 15.07 -0.38 -10.41
C PHE A 396 15.36 0.46 -9.14
N SER A 397 15.44 -0.23 -8.01
CA SER A 397 15.78 0.37 -6.70
C SER A 397 17.14 1.06 -6.63
N GLU A 398 18.03 0.81 -7.59
CA GLU A 398 19.30 1.51 -7.73
C GLU A 398 19.08 3.01 -7.92
N GLU A 399 18.12 3.39 -8.77
CA GLU A 399 17.72 4.77 -9.03
C GLU A 399 16.67 5.23 -8.01
N TRP A 400 15.63 4.42 -7.77
CA TRP A 400 14.49 4.83 -6.94
C TRP A 400 14.88 5.32 -5.55
N LEU A 401 15.81 4.60 -4.88
CA LEU A 401 16.31 4.94 -3.54
C LEU A 401 17.19 6.20 -3.50
N LEU A 402 17.56 6.79 -4.65
CA LEU A 402 18.26 8.07 -4.72
C LEU A 402 17.30 9.26 -4.59
N HIS A 403 15.99 9.06 -4.72
CA HIS A 403 15.01 10.15 -4.73
C HIS A 403 14.43 10.48 -3.36
N PHE A 404 14.60 9.63 -2.34
CA PHE A 404 14.06 9.84 -0.99
C PHE A 404 14.88 9.07 0.06
N ASN A 405 14.57 9.26 1.34
CA ASN A 405 15.08 8.43 2.44
C ASN A 405 13.99 7.44 2.84
N PRO A 406 14.21 6.12 2.69
CA PRO A 406 13.17 5.13 2.99
C PRO A 406 12.74 5.14 4.47
N VAL A 407 11.45 4.88 4.72
CA VAL A 407 10.82 4.72 6.05
C VAL A 407 10.83 5.98 6.93
N VAL A 408 12.00 6.52 7.23
CA VAL A 408 12.19 7.67 8.13
C VAL A 408 11.96 9.00 7.41
N GLY A 409 12.23 9.09 6.11
CA GLY A 409 12.07 10.34 5.35
C GLY A 409 13.12 11.41 5.67
N GLY A 410 12.74 12.69 5.59
CA GLY A 410 13.62 13.83 5.87
C GLY A 410 14.48 14.30 4.68
N LYS A 411 14.45 13.59 3.54
CA LYS A 411 14.97 14.06 2.24
C LYS A 411 13.83 14.64 1.39
N THR A 412 14.11 15.69 0.61
CA THR A 412 13.15 16.16 -0.40
C THR A 412 12.96 15.06 -1.42
N ILE A 413 11.72 14.61 -1.59
CA ILE A 413 11.36 13.63 -2.59
C ILE A 413 11.42 14.29 -3.97
N THR A 414 12.07 13.62 -4.92
CA THR A 414 12.09 14.03 -6.34
C THR A 414 11.43 12.97 -7.23
N PRO A 415 11.02 13.31 -8.46
CA PRO A 415 10.45 12.34 -9.40
C PRO A 415 11.41 11.21 -9.75
N ILE A 416 10.91 9.98 -9.91
CA ILE A 416 11.60 8.93 -10.66
C ILE A 416 11.22 9.05 -12.15
N PRO A 417 12.11 9.56 -13.03
CA PRO A 417 11.72 9.82 -14.42
C PRO A 417 11.61 8.53 -15.22
N ILE A 418 10.52 8.37 -15.99
CA ILE A 418 10.33 7.19 -16.84
C ILE A 418 11.44 7.09 -17.90
N ALA A 419 11.88 8.23 -18.45
CA ALA A 419 12.98 8.28 -19.40
C ALA A 419 14.30 7.71 -18.82
N THR A 420 14.56 7.92 -17.53
CA THR A 420 15.71 7.32 -16.84
C THR A 420 15.56 5.81 -16.77
N ALA A 421 14.39 5.30 -16.37
CA ALA A 421 14.13 3.87 -16.31
C ALA A 421 14.25 3.20 -17.69
N GLN A 422 13.69 3.83 -18.74
CA GLN A 422 13.80 3.38 -20.13
C GLN A 422 15.25 3.34 -20.63
N LYS A 423 16.10 4.27 -20.20
CA LYS A 423 17.51 4.32 -20.61
C LYS A 423 18.38 3.34 -19.82
N ASN A 424 18.17 3.27 -18.51
CA ASN A 424 19.16 2.72 -17.57
C ASN A 424 18.74 1.41 -16.90
N SER A 425 17.52 0.90 -17.13
CA SER A 425 17.06 -0.35 -16.55
C SER A 425 16.64 -1.37 -17.61
N GLY A 426 17.33 -2.51 -17.63
CA GLY A 426 16.94 -3.66 -18.46
C GLY A 426 15.65 -4.31 -17.93
N TYR A 427 15.48 -4.31 -16.60
CA TYR A 427 14.26 -4.84 -15.98
C TYR A 427 13.02 -3.99 -16.29
N TRP A 428 13.13 -2.66 -16.26
CA TRP A 428 12.01 -1.77 -16.65
C TRP A 428 11.60 -1.99 -18.09
N GLN A 429 12.55 -2.10 -19.01
CA GLN A 429 12.25 -2.35 -20.43
C GLN A 429 11.51 -3.67 -20.65
N ALA A 430 11.92 -4.74 -19.95
CA ALA A 430 11.21 -6.02 -20.01
C ALA A 430 9.79 -5.91 -19.44
N THR A 431 9.62 -5.16 -18.34
CA THR A 431 8.31 -4.86 -17.76
C THR A 431 7.42 -4.12 -18.76
N GLU A 432 7.86 -2.99 -19.32
CA GLU A 432 7.06 -2.23 -20.31
C GLU A 432 6.65 -3.09 -21.51
N ALA A 433 7.55 -3.97 -21.99
CA ALA A 433 7.27 -4.86 -23.11
C ALA A 433 6.22 -5.95 -22.79
N GLY A 434 6.14 -6.42 -21.54
CA GLY A 434 5.21 -7.48 -21.13
C GLY A 434 3.84 -6.98 -20.66
N THR A 435 3.73 -5.72 -20.25
CA THR A 435 2.48 -5.18 -19.68
C THR A 435 1.24 -5.28 -20.58
N PRO A 436 1.33 -5.20 -21.93
CA PRO A 436 0.17 -5.49 -22.79
C PRO A 436 -0.40 -6.89 -22.58
N ASP A 437 0.45 -7.91 -22.41
CA ASP A 437 0.02 -9.29 -22.16
C ASP A 437 -0.69 -9.42 -20.80
N THR A 438 -0.21 -8.71 -19.77
CA THR A 438 -0.88 -8.62 -18.46
C THR A 438 -2.26 -7.95 -18.56
N ALA A 439 -2.38 -6.90 -19.38
CA ALA A 439 -3.66 -6.26 -19.63
C ALA A 439 -4.66 -7.21 -20.33
N LEU A 440 -4.18 -8.00 -21.32
CA LEU A 440 -4.99 -9.04 -21.96
C LEU A 440 -5.45 -10.11 -20.97
N PHE A 441 -4.56 -10.57 -20.09
CA PHE A 441 -4.90 -11.50 -19.03
C PHE A 441 -6.03 -10.96 -18.14
N PHE A 442 -5.95 -9.71 -17.67
CA PHE A 442 -6.98 -9.14 -16.81
C PHE A 442 -8.34 -8.96 -17.49
N LEU A 443 -8.39 -8.74 -18.81
CA LEU A 443 -9.66 -8.70 -19.53
C LEU A 443 -10.43 -10.02 -19.42
N LYS A 444 -9.74 -11.13 -19.09
CA LYS A 444 -10.33 -12.47 -19.00
C LYS A 444 -10.44 -13.00 -17.58
N ALA A 445 -9.45 -12.74 -16.73
CA ALA A 445 -9.34 -13.29 -15.38
C ALA A 445 -10.04 -12.46 -14.30
N ALA A 446 -10.11 -11.13 -14.46
CA ALA A 446 -10.68 -10.21 -13.48
C ALA A 446 -12.23 -10.23 -13.49
N ARG A 447 -12.85 -11.41 -13.42
CA ARG A 447 -14.32 -11.59 -13.47
C ARG A 447 -14.95 -11.43 -12.08
N PRO A 448 -16.25 -11.07 -12.01
CA PRO A 448 -16.99 -11.01 -10.76
C PRO A 448 -17.03 -12.36 -10.00
N ASP A 449 -16.64 -12.34 -8.74
CA ASP A 449 -16.83 -13.44 -7.80
C ASP A 449 -18.23 -13.36 -7.16
N ARG A 450 -19.24 -13.97 -7.79
CA ARG A 450 -20.62 -13.89 -7.30
C ARG A 450 -20.90 -14.89 -6.19
N LEU A 451 -21.67 -14.48 -5.19
CA LEU A 451 -22.04 -15.36 -4.08
C LEU A 451 -22.84 -16.58 -4.55
N GLN A 452 -23.69 -16.43 -5.57
CA GLN A 452 -24.46 -17.54 -6.17
C GLN A 452 -23.57 -18.66 -6.73
N ASP A 453 -22.35 -18.34 -7.14
CA ASP A 453 -21.42 -19.29 -7.75
C ASP A 453 -20.51 -19.95 -6.69
N ALA A 454 -20.58 -19.50 -5.44
CA ALA A 454 -19.80 -20.01 -4.33
C ALA A 454 -20.46 -21.23 -3.66
N PRO A 455 -19.67 -22.19 -3.12
CA PRO A 455 -20.20 -23.36 -2.41
C PRO A 455 -21.11 -22.97 -1.24
N GLY A 456 -22.35 -23.45 -1.25
CA GLY A 456 -23.34 -23.10 -0.22
C GLY A 456 -23.88 -21.66 -0.28
N GLY A 457 -23.42 -20.85 -1.26
CA GLY A 457 -23.79 -19.44 -1.37
C GLY A 457 -25.28 -19.18 -1.57
N SER A 458 -26.01 -20.11 -2.20
CA SER A 458 -27.47 -20.02 -2.38
C SER A 458 -28.24 -19.96 -1.06
N ALA A 459 -27.72 -20.55 0.02
CA ALA A 459 -28.33 -20.47 1.35
C ALA A 459 -28.36 -19.03 1.90
N HIS A 460 -27.48 -18.15 1.40
CA HIS A 460 -27.40 -16.74 1.78
C HIS A 460 -28.21 -15.81 0.88
N LEU A 461 -28.88 -16.37 -0.15
CA LEU A 461 -29.66 -15.67 -1.17
C LEU A 461 -31.18 -15.98 -1.07
N GLY A 462 -31.69 -16.14 0.15
CA GLY A 462 -33.08 -16.54 0.40
C GLY A 462 -34.14 -15.42 0.41
N ALA A 463 -33.79 -14.20 0.01
CA ALA A 463 -34.74 -13.09 0.00
C ALA A 463 -35.81 -13.27 -1.09
N ASP A 464 -37.06 -12.94 -0.77
CA ASP A 464 -38.16 -13.03 -1.74
C ASP A 464 -38.10 -11.91 -2.80
N ALA A 465 -38.90 -12.05 -3.86
CA ALA A 465 -38.92 -11.10 -4.96
C ALA A 465 -39.31 -9.68 -4.51
N ALA A 466 -40.22 -9.54 -3.53
CA ALA A 466 -40.64 -8.24 -3.02
C ALA A 466 -39.50 -7.53 -2.26
N THR A 467 -38.75 -8.27 -1.46
CA THR A 467 -37.56 -7.78 -0.74
C THR A 467 -36.47 -7.37 -1.72
N LEU A 468 -36.20 -8.18 -2.76
CA LEU A 468 -35.21 -7.83 -3.78
C LEU A 468 -35.63 -6.60 -4.59
N GLU A 469 -36.91 -6.47 -4.94
CA GLU A 469 -37.46 -5.31 -5.65
C GLU A 469 -37.34 -4.03 -4.82
N ARG A 470 -37.63 -4.12 -3.51
CA ARG A 470 -37.40 -3.03 -2.56
C ARG A 470 -35.92 -2.66 -2.46
N GLY A 471 -35.04 -3.65 -2.41
CA GLY A 471 -33.59 -3.45 -2.38
C GLY A 471 -33.05 -2.78 -3.65
N ARG A 472 -33.57 -3.15 -4.82
CA ARG A 472 -33.29 -2.48 -6.11
C ARG A 472 -33.70 -1.02 -6.08
N SER A 473 -34.89 -0.73 -5.56
CA SER A 473 -35.39 0.65 -5.44
C SER A 473 -34.51 1.49 -4.50
N ALA A 474 -34.17 0.96 -3.32
CA ALA A 474 -33.26 1.63 -2.38
C ALA A 474 -31.87 1.87 -3.00
N PHE A 475 -31.33 0.87 -3.71
CA PHE A 475 -30.04 0.99 -4.39
C PHE A 475 -30.08 2.06 -5.50
N ALA A 476 -31.13 2.07 -6.32
CA ALA A 476 -31.29 3.05 -7.40
C ALA A 476 -31.32 4.50 -6.88
N ASP A 477 -32.05 4.73 -5.79
CA ASP A 477 -32.27 6.08 -5.25
C ASP A 477 -31.07 6.64 -4.49
N THR A 478 -30.37 5.75 -3.76
CA THR A 478 -29.34 6.17 -2.79
C THR A 478 -27.92 5.85 -3.27
N CYS A 479 -27.68 4.69 -3.87
CA CYS A 479 -26.33 4.15 -4.07
C CYS A 479 -25.84 4.24 -5.53
N ALA A 480 -26.73 4.01 -6.49
CA ALA A 480 -26.35 3.75 -7.89
C ALA A 480 -25.65 4.93 -8.58
N ARG A 481 -25.93 6.17 -8.16
CA ARG A 481 -25.27 7.37 -8.68
C ARG A 481 -23.75 7.38 -8.49
N CYS A 482 -23.23 6.61 -7.54
CA CYS A 482 -21.79 6.41 -7.35
C CYS A 482 -21.37 4.97 -7.70
N HIS A 483 -22.20 3.99 -7.31
CA HIS A 483 -21.89 2.56 -7.41
C HIS A 483 -22.50 1.87 -8.64
N SER A 484 -22.65 2.57 -9.76
CA SER A 484 -23.08 1.95 -11.02
C SER A 484 -22.38 2.58 -12.21
N SER A 485 -21.88 1.73 -13.10
CA SER A 485 -21.36 2.14 -14.42
C SER A 485 -22.45 2.20 -15.49
N LYS A 486 -23.63 1.62 -15.19
CA LYS A 486 -24.87 1.85 -15.92
C LYS A 486 -25.64 2.98 -15.25
N GLY A 487 -25.97 4.03 -15.99
CA GLY A 487 -26.75 5.14 -15.46
C GLY A 487 -27.43 5.91 -16.59
N PRO A 488 -28.39 6.78 -16.26
CA PRO A 488 -29.07 7.59 -17.26
C PRO A 488 -28.07 8.49 -18.00
N PRO A 489 -28.29 8.75 -19.30
CA PRO A 489 -27.47 9.71 -20.03
C PRO A 489 -27.70 11.12 -19.44
N PRO A 490 -26.63 11.87 -19.10
CA PRO A 490 -26.80 13.20 -18.53
C PRO A 490 -27.40 14.17 -19.56
N PRO A 491 -28.37 15.01 -19.17
CA PRO A 491 -28.89 16.06 -20.04
C PRO A 491 -27.76 16.98 -20.55
N PRO A 492 -27.74 17.35 -21.84
CA PRO A 492 -26.71 18.24 -22.40
C PRO A 492 -26.58 19.58 -21.64
N ALA A 493 -27.68 20.07 -21.07
CA ALA A 493 -27.73 21.31 -20.28
C ALA A 493 -26.88 21.30 -19.00
N LEU A 494 -26.48 20.13 -18.50
CA LEU A 494 -25.55 20.02 -17.36
C LEU A 494 -24.09 20.27 -17.75
N GLU A 495 -23.81 20.23 -19.06
CA GLU A 495 -22.49 20.44 -19.65
C GLU A 495 -21.42 19.52 -19.04
N LEU A 496 -21.76 18.25 -18.83
CA LEU A 496 -20.84 17.22 -18.31
C LEU A 496 -19.82 16.79 -19.38
N THR A 497 -19.03 17.75 -19.85
CA THR A 497 -18.01 17.58 -20.90
C THR A 497 -16.62 17.52 -20.27
N ALA A 498 -15.68 16.81 -20.91
CA ALA A 498 -14.30 16.71 -20.39
C ALA A 498 -13.64 18.09 -20.16
N ALA A 499 -13.91 19.08 -21.02
CA ALA A 499 -13.40 20.44 -20.86
C ALA A 499 -13.88 21.13 -19.56
N LYS A 500 -15.08 20.78 -19.07
CA LYS A 500 -15.69 21.38 -17.86
C LYS A 500 -15.63 20.45 -16.64
N CYS A 501 -15.29 19.19 -16.82
CA CYS A 501 -15.38 18.14 -15.80
C CYS A 501 -14.04 17.45 -15.52
N ALA A 502 -12.94 18.11 -15.87
CA ALA A 502 -11.59 17.64 -15.59
C ALA A 502 -10.75 18.82 -15.07
N GLY A 503 -9.70 18.52 -14.30
CA GLY A 503 -8.80 19.53 -13.74
C GLY A 503 -9.54 20.60 -12.92
N PRO A 504 -9.26 21.91 -13.12
CA PRO A 504 -9.82 22.99 -12.27
C PRO A 504 -11.36 23.05 -12.22
N GLY A 505 -12.06 22.62 -13.27
CA GLY A 505 -13.53 22.65 -13.33
C GLY A 505 -14.23 21.47 -12.63
N TYR A 506 -13.47 20.50 -12.13
CA TYR A 506 -14.00 19.20 -11.70
C TYR A 506 -15.05 19.31 -10.58
N VAL A 507 -14.78 20.08 -9.52
CA VAL A 507 -15.69 20.17 -8.35
C VAL A 507 -17.04 20.77 -8.74
N ASP A 508 -17.06 21.83 -9.55
CA ASP A 508 -18.30 22.45 -9.99
C ASP A 508 -19.10 21.53 -10.90
N CYS A 509 -18.42 20.79 -11.79
CA CYS A 509 -19.06 19.75 -12.58
C CYS A 509 -19.66 18.64 -11.69
N PHE A 510 -18.91 18.15 -10.71
CA PHE A 510 -19.38 17.14 -9.78
C PHE A 510 -20.61 17.62 -8.99
N LYS A 511 -20.63 18.88 -8.54
CA LYS A 511 -21.81 19.48 -7.88
C LYS A 511 -23.04 19.54 -8.79
N ARG A 512 -22.87 19.86 -10.10
CA ARG A 512 -23.97 19.81 -11.08
C ARG A 512 -24.49 18.40 -11.28
N TYR A 513 -23.60 17.41 -11.43
CA TYR A 513 -23.95 16.00 -11.50
C TYR A 513 -24.71 15.56 -10.24
N TRP A 514 -24.16 15.84 -9.05
CA TRP A 514 -24.77 15.50 -7.76
C TRP A 514 -26.19 16.05 -7.64
N LYS A 515 -26.38 17.34 -7.93
CA LYS A 515 -27.71 17.98 -7.88
C LYS A 515 -28.70 17.34 -8.85
N TRP A 516 -28.26 16.98 -10.07
CA TRP A 516 -29.12 16.29 -11.03
C TRP A 516 -29.52 14.90 -10.54
N THR A 517 -28.61 14.15 -9.94
CA THR A 517 -28.89 12.80 -9.41
C THR A 517 -29.92 12.79 -8.27
N GLN A 518 -30.16 13.94 -7.64
CA GLN A 518 -31.18 14.09 -6.59
C GLN A 518 -32.60 14.23 -7.14
N THR A 519 -32.75 14.55 -8.43
CA THR A 519 -34.06 14.81 -9.07
C THR A 519 -34.89 13.54 -9.19
N ASP A 520 -36.23 13.69 -9.16
CA ASP A 520 -37.15 12.57 -9.34
C ASP A 520 -37.05 11.96 -10.75
N GLU A 521 -36.74 12.77 -11.76
CA GLU A 521 -36.49 12.30 -13.13
C GLU A 521 -35.32 11.32 -13.19
N TYR A 522 -34.17 11.70 -12.62
CA TYR A 522 -33.00 10.82 -12.55
C TYR A 522 -33.33 9.53 -11.82
N LYS A 523 -33.96 9.63 -10.64
CA LYS A 523 -34.32 8.46 -9.81
C LYS A 523 -35.27 7.52 -10.55
N ALA A 524 -36.29 8.04 -11.24
CA ALA A 524 -37.20 7.24 -12.04
C ALA A 524 -36.47 6.47 -13.15
N GLN A 525 -35.58 7.14 -13.88
CA GLN A 525 -34.76 6.48 -14.92
C GLN A 525 -33.80 5.44 -14.32
N MET A 526 -33.17 5.76 -13.19
CA MET A 526 -32.24 4.87 -12.52
C MET A 526 -32.94 3.61 -11.98
N ARG A 527 -34.15 3.74 -11.42
CA ARG A 527 -34.96 2.58 -10.99
C ARG A 527 -35.23 1.63 -12.15
N ALA A 528 -35.62 2.15 -13.31
CA ALA A 528 -35.83 1.33 -14.51
C ALA A 528 -34.55 0.59 -14.94
N ILE A 529 -33.38 1.24 -14.84
CA ILE A 529 -32.08 0.61 -15.14
C ILE A 529 -31.75 -0.50 -14.13
N VAL A 530 -31.96 -0.29 -12.83
CA VAL A 530 -31.65 -1.27 -11.78
C VAL A 530 -32.62 -2.46 -11.78
N GLN A 531 -33.87 -2.23 -12.18
CA GLN A 531 -34.90 -3.27 -12.35
C GLN A 531 -34.66 -4.13 -13.59
N ALA A 532 -33.85 -3.69 -14.55
CA ALA A 532 -33.60 -4.45 -15.76
C ALA A 532 -32.90 -5.80 -15.44
N PRO A 533 -33.30 -6.90 -16.09
CA PRO A 533 -32.74 -8.23 -15.82
C PRO A 533 -31.25 -8.33 -16.15
N ASP A 534 -30.75 -7.48 -17.05
CA ASP A 534 -29.34 -7.39 -17.43
C ASP A 534 -28.55 -6.38 -16.58
N PHE A 535 -29.12 -5.81 -15.51
CA PHE A 535 -28.49 -4.73 -14.74
C PHE A 535 -27.03 -5.03 -14.34
N LEU A 536 -26.71 -6.26 -13.94
CA LEU A 536 -25.36 -6.69 -13.56
C LEU A 536 -24.43 -7.00 -14.74
N GLN A 537 -24.97 -7.20 -15.94
CA GLN A 537 -24.16 -7.54 -17.13
C GLN A 537 -23.41 -6.32 -17.64
N GLY A 538 -22.07 -6.34 -17.61
CA GLY A 538 -21.25 -5.20 -18.01
C GLY A 538 -21.39 -4.00 -17.07
N ASN A 539 -21.93 -4.19 -15.87
CA ASN A 539 -21.95 -3.18 -14.82
C ASN A 539 -20.94 -3.54 -13.74
N TYR A 540 -19.82 -2.82 -13.66
CA TYR A 540 -18.82 -3.10 -12.64
C TYR A 540 -19.12 -2.44 -11.27
N LEU A 541 -20.34 -1.92 -11.09
CA LEU A 541 -20.85 -1.41 -9.82
C LEU A 541 -19.99 -0.31 -9.18
N SER A 542 -19.46 0.57 -10.03
CA SER A 542 -18.80 1.83 -9.66
C SER A 542 -18.76 2.76 -10.87
N THR A 543 -18.62 4.05 -10.62
CA THR A 543 -18.35 5.07 -11.65
C THR A 543 -16.86 5.34 -11.85
N ASP A 544 -16.00 4.93 -10.91
CA ASP A 544 -14.59 5.37 -10.80
C ASP A 544 -14.40 6.90 -10.70
N ALA A 545 -15.47 7.65 -10.40
CA ALA A 545 -15.38 9.08 -10.18
C ALA A 545 -14.59 9.39 -8.90
N ARG A 546 -13.87 10.51 -8.92
CA ARG A 546 -13.16 11.08 -7.77
C ARG A 546 -14.17 11.84 -6.90
N ILE A 547 -14.57 11.28 -5.76
CA ILE A 547 -15.57 11.89 -4.88
C ILE A 547 -14.89 12.82 -3.88
N PRO A 548 -15.31 14.10 -3.76
CA PRO A 548 -14.79 15.02 -2.76
C PRO A 548 -15.00 14.51 -1.33
N VAL A 549 -13.98 14.61 -0.47
CA VAL A 549 -14.12 14.25 0.95
C VAL A 549 -15.10 15.13 1.72
N THR A 550 -15.40 16.34 1.22
CA THR A 550 -16.47 17.19 1.77
C THR A 550 -17.86 16.59 1.61
N LEU A 551 -18.06 15.68 0.65
CA LEU A 551 -19.25 14.85 0.56
C LEU A 551 -19.13 13.57 1.39
N LEU A 552 -18.01 12.84 1.26
CA LEU A 552 -17.86 11.53 1.90
C LEU A 552 -17.72 11.60 3.42
N ARG A 553 -17.09 12.66 3.94
CA ARG A 553 -16.74 12.85 5.35
C ARG A 553 -15.96 11.68 5.97
N THR A 554 -15.25 10.93 5.13
CA THR A 554 -14.34 9.85 5.55
C THR A 554 -13.04 10.41 6.10
N ASN A 555 -12.23 9.55 6.73
CA ASN A 555 -10.87 9.92 7.12
C ASN A 555 -10.10 10.54 5.93
N ILE A 556 -9.45 11.69 6.14
CA ILE A 556 -8.81 12.45 5.05
C ILE A 556 -7.34 12.09 4.80
N CYS A 557 -6.73 11.17 5.55
CA CYS A 557 -5.31 10.85 5.37
C CYS A 557 -5.02 10.26 3.99
N SER A 558 -5.85 9.33 3.49
CA SER A 558 -5.70 8.82 2.12
C SER A 558 -5.80 9.93 1.06
N PRO A 559 -6.83 10.79 1.08
CA PRO A 559 -6.96 11.86 0.09
C PRO A 559 -5.94 12.99 0.22
N LEU A 560 -5.16 13.04 1.29
CA LEU A 560 -4.05 14.00 1.47
C LEU A 560 -2.71 13.51 0.91
N ALA A 561 -2.63 12.27 0.44
CA ALA A 561 -1.40 11.67 -0.08
C ALA A 561 -0.70 12.57 -1.11
N THR A 562 0.63 12.66 -1.01
CA THR A 562 1.41 13.65 -1.80
C THR A 562 2.32 13.03 -2.85
N ASN A 563 2.46 11.71 -2.89
CA ASN A 563 3.42 11.06 -3.79
C ASN A 563 3.12 11.25 -5.28
N ALA A 564 1.86 11.49 -5.65
CA ALA A 564 1.43 11.71 -7.04
C ALA A 564 1.30 13.20 -7.42
N LEU A 565 1.82 14.11 -6.60
CA LEU A 565 1.82 15.54 -6.91
C LEU A 565 2.94 15.89 -7.89
N ALA A 566 2.85 17.08 -8.46
CA ALA A 566 3.91 17.68 -9.27
C ALA A 566 5.25 17.66 -8.50
N GLY A 567 6.33 17.24 -9.17
CA GLY A 567 7.67 17.21 -8.58
C GLY A 567 7.90 16.15 -7.50
N ASN A 568 6.93 15.28 -7.24
CA ASN A 568 7.06 14.18 -6.27
C ASN A 568 7.34 12.84 -6.97
N ILE A 569 7.50 11.76 -6.19
CA ILE A 569 8.01 10.48 -6.69
C ILE A 569 7.23 9.93 -7.90
N TRP A 570 5.90 9.98 -7.87
CA TRP A 570 5.02 9.48 -8.94
C TRP A 570 4.59 10.57 -9.92
N ASN A 571 5.37 11.65 -10.06
CA ASN A 571 5.09 12.74 -10.99
C ASN A 571 4.79 12.23 -12.40
N ASP A 572 5.63 11.34 -12.94
CA ASP A 572 5.45 10.83 -14.29
C ASP A 572 4.30 9.81 -14.41
N PHE A 573 3.68 9.38 -13.30
CA PHE A 573 2.60 8.37 -13.25
C PHE A 573 1.24 8.94 -12.83
N SER A 574 1.08 10.25 -12.91
CA SER A 574 -0.18 10.96 -12.70
C SER A 574 -0.34 12.03 -13.77
N SER A 575 -1.54 12.34 -14.24
CA SER A 575 -1.73 13.34 -15.29
C SER A 575 -1.59 14.78 -14.79
N GLN A 576 -1.25 15.70 -15.69
CA GLN A 576 -1.33 17.14 -15.45
C GLN A 576 -2.76 17.56 -15.06
N THR A 577 -3.77 16.93 -15.65
CA THR A 577 -5.17 17.16 -15.30
C THR A 577 -5.46 16.77 -13.84
N TYR A 578 -5.04 15.59 -13.36
CA TYR A 578 -5.12 15.22 -11.94
C TYR A 578 -4.42 16.23 -11.03
N LYS A 579 -3.18 16.61 -11.37
CA LYS A 579 -2.38 17.57 -10.60
C LYS A 579 -2.97 18.98 -10.55
N SER A 580 -3.95 19.29 -11.42
CA SER A 580 -4.65 20.57 -11.47
C SER A 580 -6.04 20.53 -10.82
N LEU A 581 -6.44 19.40 -10.22
CA LEU A 581 -7.70 19.33 -9.47
C LEU A 581 -7.69 20.37 -8.33
N PRO A 582 -8.79 21.14 -8.17
CA PRO A 582 -8.85 22.20 -7.18
C PRO A 582 -8.96 21.61 -5.76
N SER A 583 -8.85 22.48 -4.76
CA SER A 583 -9.24 22.13 -3.40
C SER A 583 -10.74 21.78 -3.37
N VAL A 584 -11.09 20.81 -2.52
CA VAL A 584 -12.49 20.44 -2.25
C VAL A 584 -13.18 21.34 -1.22
N GLY A 585 -12.48 22.34 -0.71
CA GLY A 585 -12.96 23.27 0.32
C GLY A 585 -12.51 22.89 1.73
N THR A 586 -13.33 23.20 2.73
CA THR A 586 -13.06 22.94 4.14
C THR A 586 -13.78 21.68 4.62
N VAL A 587 -13.12 20.85 5.42
CA VAL A 587 -13.75 19.72 6.14
C VAL A 587 -13.76 19.99 7.65
N THR A 588 -14.68 19.36 8.38
CA THR A 588 -14.66 19.39 9.85
C THR A 588 -13.97 18.15 10.40
N LEU A 589 -12.89 18.34 11.15
CA LEU A 589 -12.14 17.31 11.87
C LEU A 589 -12.55 17.29 13.36
N ARG A 590 -12.08 16.27 14.08
CA ARG A 590 -12.23 16.16 15.54
C ARG A 590 -10.86 16.24 16.20
N ASP A 591 -10.73 17.08 17.22
CA ASP A 591 -9.53 17.10 18.03
C ASP A 591 -9.33 15.73 18.73
N PRO A 592 -8.18 15.05 18.58
CA PRO A 592 -7.98 13.70 19.10
C PRO A 592 -7.84 13.60 20.63
N PHE A 593 -7.90 14.74 21.33
CA PHE A 593 -7.82 14.84 22.80
C PHE A 593 -9.07 15.41 23.45
N THR A 594 -9.75 16.37 22.80
CA THR A 594 -10.97 17.00 23.37
C THR A 594 -12.26 16.53 22.68
N GLY A 595 -12.17 16.12 21.42
CA GLY A 595 -13.28 15.83 20.52
C GLY A 595 -13.96 17.08 19.93
N GLU A 596 -13.45 18.27 20.21
CA GLU A 596 -13.99 19.50 19.66
C GLU A 596 -13.86 19.54 18.12
N PRO A 597 -14.88 20.08 17.42
CA PRO A 597 -14.81 20.23 15.97
C PRO A 597 -13.74 21.25 15.59
N ARG A 598 -12.94 20.94 14.57
CA ARG A 598 -11.89 21.81 14.06
C ARG A 598 -11.99 21.93 12.54
N PRO A 599 -12.14 23.14 11.97
CA PRO A 599 -12.13 23.31 10.53
C PRO A 599 -10.72 23.01 9.98
N TYR A 600 -10.67 22.37 8.83
CA TYR A 600 -9.43 22.11 8.10
C TYR A 600 -9.62 22.42 6.62
N ALA A 601 -8.87 23.40 6.11
CA ALA A 601 -8.88 23.75 4.70
C ALA A 601 -8.11 22.70 3.91
N MET A 602 -8.81 21.98 3.02
CA MET A 602 -8.16 20.97 2.18
C MET A 602 -7.26 21.65 1.16
N PRO A 603 -6.05 21.14 0.94
CA PRO A 603 -5.19 21.69 -0.09
C PRO A 603 -5.59 21.20 -1.49
N ALA A 604 -5.21 21.95 -2.54
CA ALA A 604 -5.46 21.60 -3.94
C ALA A 604 -4.37 20.66 -4.52
N GLY A 605 -4.43 20.41 -5.83
CA GLY A 605 -3.35 19.76 -6.59
C GLY A 605 -3.55 18.27 -6.82
N GLY A 606 -4.78 17.77 -6.81
CA GLY A 606 -5.09 16.33 -6.83
C GLY A 606 -5.53 15.76 -5.49
N ARG A 607 -5.48 16.57 -4.41
CA ARG A 607 -5.83 16.15 -3.05
C ARG A 607 -7.30 16.38 -2.72
N GLY A 608 -7.81 15.58 -1.78
CA GLY A 608 -9.17 15.68 -1.24
C GLY A 608 -10.21 14.84 -1.95
N TYR A 609 -9.79 13.89 -2.79
CA TYR A 609 -10.69 13.00 -3.51
C TYR A 609 -10.45 11.53 -3.17
N THR A 610 -11.55 10.77 -3.11
CA THR A 610 -11.53 9.31 -3.03
C THR A 610 -12.32 8.75 -4.19
N ARG A 611 -11.73 7.84 -4.94
CA ARG A 611 -12.38 7.05 -5.99
C ARG A 611 -13.50 6.19 -5.39
N VAL A 612 -14.60 6.01 -6.14
CA VAL A 612 -15.64 5.01 -5.78
C VAL A 612 -15.14 3.57 -5.97
N PRO A 613 -15.11 2.72 -4.92
CA PRO A 613 -14.78 1.31 -5.07
C PRO A 613 -15.92 0.54 -5.78
N SER A 614 -15.56 -0.50 -6.53
CA SER A 614 -16.54 -1.44 -7.09
C SER A 614 -17.21 -2.23 -5.97
N LEU A 615 -18.53 -2.48 -6.11
CA LEU A 615 -19.26 -3.38 -5.20
C LEU A 615 -19.30 -4.84 -5.69
N ILE A 616 -18.66 -5.16 -6.81
CA ILE A 616 -18.54 -6.55 -7.25
C ILE A 616 -17.87 -7.36 -6.15
N GLY A 617 -18.50 -8.48 -5.77
CA GLY A 617 -17.96 -9.37 -4.75
C GLY A 617 -17.81 -8.70 -3.39
N ALA A 618 -18.52 -7.61 -3.08
CA ALA A 618 -18.41 -6.92 -1.79
C ALA A 618 -18.66 -7.86 -0.59
N TRP A 619 -19.42 -8.93 -0.80
CA TRP A 619 -19.65 -10.00 0.18
C TRP A 619 -18.37 -10.74 0.60
N SER A 620 -17.33 -10.74 -0.25
CA SER A 620 -16.07 -11.45 -0.02
C SER A 620 -14.91 -10.54 0.38
N THR A 621 -15.07 -9.22 0.25
CA THR A 621 -13.99 -8.24 0.45
C THR A 621 -14.11 -7.42 1.73
N ALA A 622 -15.08 -7.70 2.59
CA ALA A 622 -15.20 -7.07 3.91
C ALA A 622 -13.94 -7.35 4.76
N PRO A 623 -13.52 -6.44 5.67
CA PRO A 623 -14.20 -5.23 6.13
C PRO A 623 -14.25 -4.06 5.13
N PHE A 624 -14.93 -2.97 5.49
CA PHE A 624 -15.16 -1.82 4.59
C PHE A 624 -14.41 -0.54 5.00
N LEU A 625 -14.52 0.46 4.11
CA LEU A 625 -13.68 1.66 3.99
C LEU A 625 -12.27 1.34 3.47
N LEU A 626 -11.54 2.39 3.08
CA LEU A 626 -10.21 2.26 2.46
C LEU A 626 -9.18 1.54 3.34
N ASN A 627 -9.40 1.49 4.65
CA ASN A 627 -8.48 1.01 5.67
C ASN A 627 -9.03 -0.20 6.46
N ASN A 628 -10.10 -0.85 6.00
CA ASN A 628 -10.73 -2.00 6.67
C ASN A 628 -11.15 -1.73 8.14
N THR A 629 -11.59 -0.51 8.45
CA THR A 629 -11.95 -0.11 9.83
C THR A 629 -13.44 -0.25 10.14
N VAL A 630 -14.28 -0.60 9.17
CA VAL A 630 -15.72 -0.80 9.39
C VAL A 630 -16.09 -2.28 9.28
N GLY A 631 -16.43 -2.85 10.43
CA GLY A 631 -16.87 -4.23 10.63
C GLY A 631 -15.77 -5.25 10.97
N PRO A 632 -16.17 -6.51 11.22
CA PRO A 632 -15.29 -7.51 11.78
C PRO A 632 -14.45 -8.24 10.73
N PHE A 633 -13.23 -8.62 11.12
CA PHE A 633 -12.36 -9.50 10.34
C PHE A 633 -12.47 -10.95 10.83
N ASP A 634 -12.51 -11.90 9.90
CA ASP A 634 -12.43 -13.34 10.14
C ASP A 634 -11.25 -13.91 9.32
N ILE A 635 -10.43 -14.77 9.92
CA ILE A 635 -9.25 -15.37 9.27
C ILE A 635 -9.62 -16.59 8.42
N ASP A 636 -10.80 -17.17 8.64
CA ASP A 636 -11.33 -18.26 7.85
C ASP A 636 -11.77 -17.75 6.46
N PRO A 637 -11.22 -18.28 5.34
CA PRO A 637 -11.61 -17.86 4.01
C PRO A 637 -12.90 -18.51 3.48
N SER A 638 -13.61 -19.30 4.29
CA SER A 638 -14.88 -19.94 3.93
C SER A 638 -15.96 -18.93 3.51
N VAL A 639 -16.93 -19.41 2.72
CA VAL A 639 -18.07 -18.59 2.26
C VAL A 639 -18.85 -18.03 3.45
N ASP A 640 -19.13 -18.87 4.46
CA ASP A 640 -19.89 -18.46 5.63
C ASP A 640 -19.15 -17.38 6.46
N ALA A 641 -17.83 -17.51 6.63
CA ALA A 641 -17.01 -16.52 7.32
C ALA A 641 -17.05 -15.16 6.59
N ARG A 642 -16.87 -15.17 5.27
CA ARG A 642 -16.94 -13.96 4.44
C ARG A 642 -18.32 -13.30 4.53
N VAL A 643 -19.41 -14.07 4.44
CA VAL A 643 -20.77 -13.53 4.56
C VAL A 643 -21.04 -12.97 5.96
N ARG A 644 -20.51 -13.59 7.04
CA ARG A 644 -20.58 -13.03 8.39
C ARG A 644 -19.85 -11.69 8.50
N SER A 645 -18.62 -11.61 7.98
CA SER A 645 -17.85 -10.35 7.92
C SER A 645 -18.58 -9.29 7.11
N PHE A 646 -19.08 -9.63 5.92
CA PHE A 646 -19.92 -8.75 5.11
C PHE A 646 -21.13 -8.23 5.88
N GLN A 647 -21.90 -9.11 6.52
CA GLN A 647 -23.09 -8.74 7.27
C GLN A 647 -22.75 -7.74 8.39
N GLY A 648 -21.71 -8.01 9.18
CA GLY A 648 -21.26 -7.09 10.23
C GLY A 648 -20.77 -5.74 9.69
N SER A 649 -20.01 -5.75 8.59
CA SER A 649 -19.49 -4.54 7.96
C SER A 649 -20.59 -3.70 7.30
N ILE A 650 -21.47 -4.31 6.51
CA ILE A 650 -22.54 -3.57 5.82
C ILE A 650 -23.57 -3.00 6.80
N GLU A 651 -23.84 -3.71 7.90
CA GLU A 651 -24.65 -3.16 8.97
C GLU A 651 -24.02 -1.92 9.59
N GLN A 652 -22.71 -1.92 9.87
CA GLN A 652 -22.05 -0.72 10.38
C GLN A 652 -21.95 0.42 9.36
N MET A 653 -22.02 0.13 8.06
CA MET A 653 -22.14 1.15 7.02
C MET A 653 -23.52 1.81 7.04
N LEU A 654 -24.61 1.03 7.20
CA LEU A 654 -26.01 1.50 7.15
C LEU A 654 -26.58 1.90 8.52
N TRP A 655 -25.94 1.53 9.62
CA TRP A 655 -26.21 1.96 11.00
C TRP A 655 -24.90 2.43 11.66
N PRO A 656 -24.44 3.67 11.35
CA PRO A 656 -23.16 4.19 11.83
C PRO A 656 -23.04 4.25 13.37
N GLU A 657 -24.15 4.27 14.09
CA GLU A 657 -24.22 4.16 15.55
C GLU A 657 -23.74 2.81 16.09
N ARG A 658 -23.67 1.78 15.25
CA ARG A 658 -23.11 0.45 15.60
C ARG A 658 -21.60 0.36 15.40
N ARG A 659 -20.96 1.38 14.85
CA ARG A 659 -19.50 1.41 14.67
C ARG A 659 -18.79 1.47 16.01
N GLU A 660 -17.60 0.91 16.06
CA GLU A 660 -16.73 1.00 17.23
C GLU A 660 -16.48 2.48 17.61
N ARG A 661 -16.54 2.75 18.92
CA ARG A 661 -16.33 4.08 19.51
C ARG A 661 -15.01 4.12 20.26
N ASP A 662 -14.31 5.25 20.17
CA ASP A 662 -13.06 5.44 20.90
C ASP A 662 -13.29 5.29 22.41
N PRO A 663 -12.49 4.45 23.10
CA PRO A 663 -12.69 4.15 24.50
C PRO A 663 -12.40 5.33 25.44
N MET A 664 -11.69 6.37 24.97
CA MET A 664 -11.33 7.54 25.77
C MET A 664 -12.29 8.72 25.59
N LEU A 665 -12.79 8.93 24.36
CA LEU A 665 -13.62 10.08 23.98
C LEU A 665 -15.08 9.73 23.68
N GLY A 666 -15.40 8.45 23.49
CA GLY A 666 -16.76 7.97 23.23
C GLY A 666 -17.45 8.72 22.09
N GLU A 667 -18.69 9.14 22.34
CA GLU A 667 -19.51 9.85 21.35
C GLU A 667 -18.97 11.24 20.96
N LYS A 668 -18.02 11.83 21.69
CA LYS A 668 -17.49 13.17 21.36
C LYS A 668 -16.87 13.26 19.96
N ILE A 669 -16.33 12.15 19.46
CA ILE A 669 -15.71 12.08 18.14
C ILE A 669 -16.50 11.27 17.11
N GLY A 670 -17.49 10.47 17.57
CA GLY A 670 -18.35 9.67 16.70
C GLY A 670 -17.61 8.56 15.93
N GLY A 671 -16.49 8.05 16.44
CA GLY A 671 -15.68 7.02 15.79
C GLY A 671 -14.49 6.57 16.65
N LEU A 672 -13.51 5.93 16.02
CA LEU A 672 -12.34 5.30 16.64
C LEU A 672 -11.04 6.04 16.29
N ILE A 673 -10.10 6.13 17.23
CA ILE A 673 -8.71 6.56 17.01
C ILE A 673 -7.79 5.37 17.29
N ASP A 674 -6.88 5.07 16.35
CA ASP A 674 -5.85 4.05 16.59
C ASP A 674 -4.79 4.57 17.57
N ARG A 675 -4.56 3.81 18.64
CA ARG A 675 -3.66 4.16 19.74
C ARG A 675 -2.65 3.05 19.98
N THR A 676 -1.47 3.42 20.48
CA THR A 676 -0.44 2.47 20.89
C THR A 676 -1.02 1.45 21.87
N THR A 677 -0.83 0.16 21.59
CA THR A 677 -1.33 -0.96 22.40
C THR A 677 -0.38 -1.32 23.54
N GLU A 678 0.89 -0.96 23.38
CA GLU A 678 1.98 -1.17 24.34
C GLU A 678 2.81 0.10 24.49
N ARG A 679 3.63 0.15 25.55
CA ARG A 679 4.68 1.17 25.67
C ARG A 679 5.74 0.90 24.61
N SER A 680 6.03 1.89 23.78
CA SER A 680 6.88 1.71 22.61
C SER A 680 8.04 2.70 22.53
N THR A 681 9.07 2.34 21.76
CA THR A 681 10.22 3.19 21.47
C THR A 681 10.52 3.21 19.97
N VAL A 682 11.15 4.28 19.50
CA VAL A 682 11.87 4.25 18.22
C VAL A 682 13.32 3.93 18.54
N THR A 683 13.80 2.76 18.11
CA THR A 683 15.15 2.29 18.40
C THR A 683 15.99 2.26 17.11
N VAL A 684 17.19 2.82 17.18
CA VAL A 684 18.24 2.68 16.17
C VAL A 684 19.37 1.84 16.80
N PRO A 685 19.49 0.56 16.44
CA PRO A 685 20.52 -0.34 16.95
C PRO A 685 21.93 0.13 16.62
N THR A 686 22.90 -0.18 17.50
CA THR A 686 24.32 0.24 17.40
C THR A 686 24.94 -0.03 16.04
N GLY A 687 24.67 -1.20 15.43
CA GLY A 687 25.19 -1.57 14.11
C GLY A 687 24.78 -0.61 12.98
N PHE A 688 23.71 0.16 13.19
CA PHE A 688 23.17 1.14 12.23
C PHE A 688 23.47 2.59 12.59
N VAL A 689 24.08 2.85 13.76
CA VAL A 689 24.54 4.19 14.15
C VAL A 689 25.70 4.60 13.24
N PRO A 690 25.73 5.83 12.68
CA PRO A 690 26.80 6.27 11.80
C PRO A 690 28.19 6.08 12.41
N GLU A 691 29.16 5.58 11.62
CA GLU A 691 30.53 5.28 12.07
C GLU A 691 31.21 6.46 12.76
N ALA A 692 30.92 7.70 12.34
CA ALA A 692 31.44 8.92 12.98
C ALA A 692 30.98 9.11 14.43
N LEU A 693 29.86 8.50 14.83
CA LEU A 693 29.28 8.60 16.18
C LEU A 693 29.59 7.36 17.05
N GLN A 694 29.97 6.24 16.45
CA GLN A 694 30.25 4.98 17.16
C GLN A 694 31.38 5.11 18.22
N PRO A 695 32.54 5.76 17.96
CA PRO A 695 33.59 5.94 18.97
C PRO A 695 33.17 6.80 20.17
N LEU A 696 32.10 7.59 20.01
CA LEU A 696 31.58 8.48 21.03
C LEU A 696 30.45 7.84 21.84
N GLN A 697 29.91 6.68 21.48
CA GLN A 697 28.74 6.06 22.13
C GLN A 697 28.92 5.84 23.64
N GLY A 698 30.06 5.29 24.08
CA GLY A 698 30.35 5.12 25.52
C GLY A 698 30.45 6.46 26.28
N THR A 699 30.86 7.53 25.59
CA THR A 699 30.83 8.89 26.13
C THR A 699 29.41 9.47 26.09
N LEU A 700 28.67 9.27 25.01
CA LEU A 700 27.30 9.77 24.83
C LEU A 700 26.32 9.13 25.81
N HIS A 701 26.40 7.82 26.09
CA HIS A 701 25.62 7.17 27.17
C HIS A 701 25.90 7.83 28.52
N ARG A 702 27.18 8.13 28.83
CA ARG A 702 27.56 8.79 30.08
C ARG A 702 26.95 10.20 30.24
N TRP A 703 26.73 10.94 29.14
CA TRP A 703 26.18 12.31 29.17
C TRP A 703 24.68 12.39 28.83
N LEU A 704 24.13 11.40 28.12
CA LEU A 704 22.76 11.31 27.63
C LEU A 704 22.20 9.88 27.82
N PRO A 705 22.18 9.34 29.06
CA PRO A 705 21.72 7.97 29.31
C PRO A 705 20.22 7.77 29.02
N TRP A 706 19.48 8.86 28.78
CA TRP A 706 18.08 8.86 28.37
C TRP A 706 17.88 8.67 26.85
N LEU A 707 18.95 8.71 26.05
CA LEU A 707 18.92 8.65 24.59
C LEU A 707 19.79 7.53 24.02
N VAL A 708 20.90 7.19 24.68
CA VAL A 708 21.83 6.13 24.26
C VAL A 708 21.85 5.07 25.35
N GLU A 709 21.56 3.82 25.01
CA GLU A 709 21.59 2.67 25.92
C GLU A 709 23.03 2.20 26.21
N GLN A 710 23.19 1.30 27.19
CA GLN A 710 24.52 0.77 27.59
C GLN A 710 25.21 -0.04 26.47
N ASP A 711 24.43 -0.64 25.58
CA ASP A 711 24.88 -1.37 24.38
C ASP A 711 25.08 -0.46 23.16
N GLY A 712 24.81 0.85 23.29
CA GLY A 712 25.05 1.90 22.29
C GLY A 712 23.86 2.24 21.39
N ASP A 713 22.72 1.58 21.57
CA ASP A 713 21.50 1.83 20.78
C ASP A 713 20.96 3.26 21.04
N ILE A 714 20.44 3.93 20.02
CA ILE A 714 19.75 5.22 20.18
C ILE A 714 18.25 4.96 20.34
N VAL A 715 17.67 5.37 21.46
CA VAL A 715 16.27 5.10 21.81
C VAL A 715 15.51 6.42 22.02
N LEU A 716 14.44 6.63 21.27
CA LEU A 716 13.49 7.72 21.48
C LEU A 716 12.20 7.17 22.09
N GLY A 717 11.95 7.52 23.35
CA GLY A 717 10.80 7.06 24.12
C GLY A 717 11.04 7.20 25.63
N PRO A 718 10.19 6.58 26.47
CA PRO A 718 9.07 5.71 26.11
C PRO A 718 7.86 6.51 25.61
N ILE A 719 7.26 6.05 24.50
CA ILE A 719 5.93 6.48 24.05
C ILE A 719 4.91 5.66 24.85
N PRO A 720 4.03 6.30 25.66
CA PRO A 720 3.07 5.57 26.49
C PRO A 720 2.05 4.80 25.66
N LYS A 721 1.49 3.74 26.26
CA LYS A 721 0.26 3.09 25.77
C LYS A 721 -0.89 4.10 25.69
N GLY A 722 -1.77 3.96 24.71
CA GLY A 722 -2.97 4.80 24.56
C GLY A 722 -2.72 6.15 23.86
N VAL A 723 -1.51 6.41 23.36
CA VAL A 723 -1.21 7.62 22.57
C VAL A 723 -1.68 7.40 21.13
N PRO A 724 -2.36 8.37 20.49
CA PRO A 724 -2.72 8.26 19.08
C PRO A 724 -1.49 7.97 18.21
N VAL A 725 -1.51 6.85 17.47
CA VAL A 725 -0.35 6.43 16.67
C VAL A 725 -0.01 7.50 15.64
N ALA A 726 -1.01 8.04 14.95
CA ALA A 726 -0.85 9.07 13.93
C ALA A 726 -0.18 10.37 14.42
N LEU A 727 -0.07 10.60 15.74
CA LEU A 727 0.56 11.82 16.27
C LEU A 727 2.06 11.89 15.94
N LEU A 728 2.71 10.73 15.87
CA LEU A 728 4.11 10.60 15.48
C LEU A 728 4.23 10.22 13.99
N ALA A 729 3.41 9.29 13.52
CA ALA A 729 3.49 8.81 12.13
C ALA A 729 3.20 9.91 11.10
N ASN A 730 2.40 10.92 11.46
CA ASN A 730 2.05 12.02 10.56
C ASN A 730 2.97 13.24 10.69
N LEU A 731 4.07 13.15 11.46
CA LEU A 731 4.96 14.29 11.68
C LEU A 731 5.67 14.69 10.39
N LYS A 732 5.44 15.94 10.00
CA LYS A 732 6.07 16.57 8.85
C LYS A 732 7.51 16.96 9.18
N LEU A 733 8.47 16.19 8.70
CA LEU A 733 9.90 16.45 8.94
C LEU A 733 10.45 17.62 8.10
N ARG A 734 9.81 17.96 6.97
CA ARG A 734 10.22 19.04 6.06
C ARG A 734 9.06 19.91 5.64
N ALA A 735 9.33 21.19 5.33
CA ALA A 735 8.36 22.07 4.69
C ALA A 735 7.84 21.44 3.38
N GLU A 736 6.54 21.62 3.10
CA GLU A 736 5.93 21.20 1.83
C GLU A 736 6.03 22.29 0.76
N GLY A 737 5.95 23.55 1.17
CA GLY A 737 6.07 24.69 0.29
C GLY A 737 7.52 25.09 0.09
N ASP A 738 7.79 25.68 -1.08
CA ASP A 738 9.14 26.07 -1.47
C ASP A 738 9.53 27.48 -1.08
N THR A 739 8.59 28.28 -0.57
CA THR A 739 8.86 29.68 -0.20
C THR A 739 9.81 29.75 0.99
N LEU A 740 10.63 30.80 1.03
CA LEU A 740 11.54 31.04 2.16
C LEU A 740 10.78 31.19 3.48
N HIS A 741 9.60 31.80 3.45
CA HIS A 741 8.77 32.00 4.63
C HIS A 741 8.25 30.68 5.19
N GLU A 742 7.70 29.79 4.36
CA GLU A 742 7.22 28.48 4.80
C GLU A 742 8.37 27.61 5.35
N LYS A 743 9.52 27.62 4.67
CA LYS A 743 10.72 26.91 5.14
C LYS A 743 11.19 27.43 6.49
N ALA A 744 11.24 28.75 6.69
CA ALA A 744 11.65 29.36 7.95
C ALA A 744 10.65 29.05 9.09
N THR A 745 9.35 29.17 8.82
CA THR A 745 8.29 28.80 9.77
C THR A 745 8.37 27.34 10.17
N HIS A 746 8.55 26.43 9.20
CA HIS A 746 8.70 25.00 9.46
C HIS A 746 9.92 24.69 10.33
N VAL A 747 11.08 25.31 10.04
CA VAL A 747 12.29 25.14 10.85
C VAL A 747 12.08 25.61 12.29
N ARG A 748 11.41 26.74 12.49
CA ARG A 748 11.04 27.23 13.82
C ARG A 748 10.16 26.23 14.56
N ASP A 749 9.12 25.71 13.91
CA ASP A 749 8.13 24.84 14.53
C ASP A 749 8.73 23.45 14.88
N VAL A 750 9.56 22.88 13.99
CA VAL A 750 10.35 21.68 14.28
C VAL A 750 11.33 21.95 15.43
N GLY A 751 12.02 23.10 15.42
CA GLY A 751 12.91 23.49 16.50
C GLY A 751 12.20 23.56 17.85
N LYS A 752 10.99 24.14 17.89
CA LYS A 752 10.13 24.18 19.08
C LYS A 752 9.75 22.78 19.55
N LEU A 753 9.27 21.92 18.65
CA LEU A 753 8.95 20.52 18.97
C LEU A 753 10.16 19.79 19.57
N LEU A 754 11.35 19.92 18.98
CA LEU A 754 12.56 19.28 19.48
C LEU A 754 12.96 19.76 20.88
N VAL A 755 12.83 21.06 21.16
CA VAL A 755 13.08 21.62 22.50
C VAL A 755 12.09 21.04 23.51
N GLU A 756 10.80 21.04 23.19
CA GLU A 756 9.77 20.52 24.09
C GLU A 756 9.89 19.01 24.31
N LEU A 757 10.19 18.25 23.24
CA LEU A 757 10.45 16.82 23.28
C LEU A 757 11.66 16.50 24.15
N ARG A 758 12.79 17.21 23.95
CA ARG A 758 13.98 17.03 24.78
C ARG A 758 13.68 17.32 26.24
N GLN A 759 12.99 18.41 26.52
CA GLN A 759 12.59 18.70 27.88
C GLN A 759 11.71 17.55 28.40
N ALA A 760 10.84 16.96 27.57
CA ALA A 760 9.81 16.00 28.01
C ALA A 760 10.47 14.68 28.39
N LEU A 761 11.38 14.23 27.55
CA LEU A 761 12.19 13.05 27.83
C LEU A 761 13.06 13.26 29.06
N LYS A 762 13.64 14.46 29.25
CA LYS A 762 14.47 14.76 30.43
C LYS A 762 13.69 14.84 31.74
N SER A 763 12.45 15.34 31.70
CA SER A 763 11.63 15.53 32.91
C SER A 763 10.66 14.38 33.20
N ALA A 764 10.68 13.31 32.39
CA ALA A 764 9.89 12.11 32.65
C ALA A 764 10.36 11.44 33.95
N PRO A 765 9.46 11.12 34.90
CA PRO A 765 9.84 10.44 36.14
C PRO A 765 10.40 9.04 35.84
N ALA A 766 11.49 8.66 36.51
CA ALA A 766 12.01 7.30 36.44
C ALA A 766 10.95 6.32 36.99
N GLY A 767 10.59 5.31 36.20
CA GLY A 767 9.56 4.34 36.57
C GLY A 767 8.11 4.84 36.46
N ALA A 768 7.86 5.96 35.76
CA ALA A 768 6.51 6.47 35.56
C ALA A 768 5.56 5.43 34.94
N ASP A 769 4.33 5.39 35.45
CA ASP A 769 3.24 4.65 34.81
C ASP A 769 2.78 5.36 33.52
N ASP A 770 1.90 4.71 32.75
CA ASP A 770 1.46 5.27 31.47
C ASP A 770 0.58 6.52 31.63
N ASP A 771 -0.11 6.71 32.76
CA ASP A 771 -0.92 7.91 33.02
C ASP A 771 -0.04 9.13 33.28
N GLN A 772 1.00 8.95 34.09
CA GLN A 772 2.03 9.95 34.35
C GLN A 772 2.77 10.30 33.06
N LEU A 773 3.16 9.31 32.26
CA LEU A 773 3.77 9.55 30.95
C LEU A 773 2.80 10.27 30.01
N ARG A 774 1.54 9.86 29.88
CA ARG A 774 0.55 10.56 29.02
C ARG A 774 0.36 12.03 29.42
N SER A 775 0.35 12.30 30.73
CA SER A 775 0.29 13.67 31.26
C SER A 775 1.55 14.46 30.90
N HIS A 776 2.71 13.80 30.93
CA HIS A 776 3.98 14.38 30.53
C HIS A 776 4.05 14.70 29.03
N PHE A 777 3.56 13.79 28.21
CA PHE A 777 3.44 13.94 26.76
C PHE A 777 2.39 14.98 26.35
N ALA A 778 1.51 15.42 27.27
CA ALA A 778 0.43 16.35 26.94
C ALA A 778 0.92 17.68 26.36
N ARG A 779 2.09 18.16 26.76
CA ARG A 779 2.68 19.38 26.20
C ARG A 779 3.13 19.24 24.75
N LEU A 780 3.46 18.03 24.31
CA LEU A 780 3.86 17.75 22.93
C LEU A 780 2.68 17.73 21.97
N ARG A 781 1.43 17.67 22.48
CA ARG A 781 0.22 17.55 21.66
C ARG A 781 0.11 18.69 20.65
N GLU A 782 0.14 19.93 21.11
CA GLU A 782 -0.07 21.09 20.24
C GLU A 782 1.06 21.24 19.19
N PRO A 783 2.36 21.19 19.55
CA PRO A 783 3.43 21.20 18.55
C PRO A 783 3.36 20.04 17.54
N MET A 784 3.01 18.83 17.99
CA MET A 784 2.87 17.67 17.10
C MET A 784 1.66 17.83 16.17
N MET A 785 0.53 18.33 16.67
CA MET A 785 -0.65 18.63 15.85
C MET A 785 -0.38 19.72 14.81
N GLN A 786 0.38 20.76 15.16
CA GLN A 786 0.81 21.82 14.24
C GLN A 786 1.70 21.28 13.11
N LEU A 787 2.50 20.25 13.40
CA LEU A 787 3.38 19.58 12.44
C LEU A 787 2.75 18.33 11.82
N SER A 788 1.46 18.08 12.02
CA SER A 788 0.80 16.90 11.46
C SER A 788 0.43 17.14 10.01
N LYS A 789 0.89 16.25 9.12
CA LYS A 789 0.55 16.29 7.70
C LYS A 789 -0.86 15.78 7.42
N CYS A 790 -1.38 14.89 8.26
CA CYS A 790 -2.80 14.56 8.32
C CYS A 790 -3.31 14.69 9.76
N PRO A 791 -4.05 15.76 10.08
CA PRO A 791 -4.57 15.99 11.43
C PRO A 791 -5.91 15.28 11.70
N ASP A 792 -6.28 14.27 10.92
CA ASP A 792 -7.53 13.51 11.08
C ASP A 792 -7.27 12.12 11.63
N PHE A 793 -7.65 11.93 12.89
CA PHE A 793 -7.34 10.74 13.67
C PHE A 793 -8.49 9.74 13.72
N VAL A 794 -9.69 10.11 13.27
CA VAL A 794 -10.87 9.25 13.35
C VAL A 794 -10.89 8.35 12.12
N VAL A 795 -10.65 7.06 12.31
CA VAL A 795 -10.30 6.15 11.20
C VAL A 795 -11.51 5.48 10.55
N ASN A 796 -12.63 5.36 11.26
CA ASN A 796 -13.84 4.63 10.83
C ASN A 796 -15.05 5.55 10.56
N ARG A 797 -14.83 6.84 10.31
CA ARG A 797 -15.90 7.82 10.02
C ARG A 797 -16.24 7.92 8.54
N GLY A 798 -17.40 8.51 8.25
CA GLY A 798 -17.85 8.88 6.90
C GLY A 798 -18.63 7.81 6.17
N HIS A 799 -18.97 8.12 4.91
CA HIS A 799 -19.81 7.34 4.03
C HIS A 799 -21.18 7.03 4.66
N TYR A 800 -21.95 8.09 4.96
CA TYR A 800 -23.20 8.01 5.73
C TYR A 800 -24.48 7.96 4.88
N PHE A 801 -24.37 7.73 3.57
CA PHE A 801 -25.50 7.73 2.65
C PHE A 801 -26.63 6.80 3.11
N GLY A 802 -27.88 7.28 3.03
CA GLY A 802 -29.07 6.54 3.47
C GLY A 802 -29.28 6.49 4.99
N THR A 803 -28.52 7.27 5.77
CA THR A 803 -28.59 7.27 7.25
C THR A 803 -28.83 8.68 7.79
N ALA A 804 -29.41 8.78 8.99
CA ALA A 804 -29.61 10.05 9.68
C ALA A 804 -28.30 10.83 9.90
N GLU A 805 -27.17 10.14 10.03
CA GLU A 805 -25.85 10.76 10.25
C GLU A 805 -25.44 11.66 9.07
N PHE A 806 -25.83 11.34 7.83
CA PHE A 806 -25.56 12.21 6.68
C PHE A 806 -26.26 13.57 6.82
N ASN A 807 -27.48 13.56 7.38
CA ASN A 807 -28.33 14.72 7.51
C ASN A 807 -28.03 15.58 8.76
N ARG A 808 -27.13 15.13 9.65
CA ARG A 808 -26.63 15.94 10.77
C ARG A 808 -25.66 16.99 10.24
N GLN A 809 -26.15 18.22 10.12
CA GLN A 809 -25.39 19.34 9.53
C GLN A 809 -24.68 20.20 10.59
N ASP A 810 -24.96 19.99 11.87
CA ASP A 810 -24.41 20.78 12.97
C ASP A 810 -22.89 20.56 13.08
N GLY A 811 -22.14 21.66 13.16
CA GLY A 811 -20.68 21.65 13.24
C GLY A 811 -19.95 21.33 11.93
N LEU A 812 -20.65 21.04 10.84
CA LEU A 812 -20.03 20.87 9.52
C LEU A 812 -19.52 22.21 8.96
N SER A 813 -18.61 22.15 8.00
CA SER A 813 -18.19 23.32 7.22
C SER A 813 -19.30 23.77 6.25
N GLU A 814 -19.14 24.95 5.65
CA GLU A 814 -20.04 25.38 4.56
C GLU A 814 -19.97 24.47 3.35
N ASP A 815 -18.76 24.04 2.96
CA ASP A 815 -18.54 23.14 1.82
C ASP A 815 -19.16 21.76 2.03
N GLU A 816 -19.14 21.24 3.27
CA GLU A 816 -19.80 19.97 3.61
C GLU A 816 -21.33 20.09 3.62
N ARG A 817 -21.87 21.24 4.04
CA ARG A 817 -23.31 21.53 3.98
C ARG A 817 -23.83 21.76 2.57
N ALA A 818 -22.97 22.22 1.66
CA ALA A 818 -23.34 22.54 0.28
C ALA A 818 -23.87 21.33 -0.52
N PHE A 819 -23.59 20.10 -0.07
CA PHE A 819 -24.14 18.87 -0.66
C PHE A 819 -25.58 18.55 -0.23
N GLY A 820 -26.13 19.30 0.73
CA GLY A 820 -27.52 19.22 1.16
C GLY A 820 -27.83 18.00 2.04
N ARG A 821 -29.09 17.57 1.98
CA ARG A 821 -29.63 16.41 2.69
C ARG A 821 -30.10 15.36 1.69
N GLU A 822 -30.14 14.11 2.11
CA GLU A 822 -30.66 12.99 1.33
C GLU A 822 -31.78 12.28 2.11
N PRO A 823 -32.73 11.61 1.42
CA PRO A 823 -33.70 10.75 2.08
C PRO A 823 -33.03 9.67 2.93
N GLU A 824 -33.57 9.44 4.12
CA GLU A 824 -33.11 8.36 5.01
C GLU A 824 -33.78 7.05 4.63
N LEU A 825 -33.01 5.97 4.60
CA LEU A 825 -33.56 4.64 4.39
C LEU A 825 -34.18 4.13 5.69
N SER A 826 -35.37 3.55 5.60
CA SER A 826 -35.94 2.82 6.73
C SER A 826 -35.12 1.56 7.03
N ASP A 827 -35.28 0.98 8.22
CA ASP A 827 -34.60 -0.27 8.57
C ASP A 827 -34.97 -1.41 7.60
N GLU A 828 -36.20 -1.42 7.10
CA GLU A 828 -36.64 -2.40 6.12
C GLU A 828 -35.98 -2.17 4.74
N ASP A 829 -35.84 -0.91 4.30
CA ASP A 829 -35.08 -0.59 3.08
C ASP A 829 -33.61 -0.96 3.20
N LYS A 830 -32.98 -0.70 4.35
CA LYS A 830 -31.58 -1.08 4.61
C LYS A 830 -31.39 -2.59 4.55
N ARG A 831 -32.30 -3.37 5.16
CA ARG A 831 -32.24 -4.84 5.11
C ARG A 831 -32.48 -5.38 3.69
N ALA A 832 -33.43 -4.81 2.96
CA ALA A 832 -33.68 -5.14 1.56
C ALA A 832 -32.49 -4.80 0.66
N LEU A 833 -31.85 -3.64 0.88
CA LEU A 833 -30.63 -3.24 0.20
C LEU A 833 -29.50 -4.25 0.45
N ILE A 834 -29.28 -4.67 1.71
CA ILE A 834 -28.27 -5.70 2.04
C ILE A 834 -28.55 -7.00 1.28
N ALA A 835 -29.81 -7.45 1.22
CA ALA A 835 -30.19 -8.63 0.47
C ALA A 835 -29.88 -8.51 -1.03
N PHE A 836 -30.13 -7.33 -1.62
CA PHE A 836 -29.80 -7.06 -3.02
C PHE A 836 -28.28 -7.01 -3.26
N LEU A 837 -27.51 -6.36 -2.37
CA LEU A 837 -26.05 -6.28 -2.47
C LEU A 837 -25.37 -7.66 -2.45
N LYS A 838 -25.97 -8.67 -1.80
CA LYS A 838 -25.46 -10.05 -1.84
C LYS A 838 -25.52 -10.69 -3.22
N THR A 839 -26.29 -10.12 -4.16
CA THR A 839 -26.42 -10.63 -5.54
C THR A 839 -25.32 -10.14 -6.49
N PHE A 840 -24.46 -9.23 -6.02
CA PHE A 840 -23.46 -8.51 -6.82
C PHE A 840 -22.17 -9.29 -7.09
#